data_AF-A0A0G4F6Q5-F1
#
_entry.id   AF-A0A0G4F6Q5-F1
#
_cell.length_a   1.000
_cell.length_b   1.000
_cell.length_c   1.000
_cell.angle_alpha   90.00
_cell.angle_beta   90.00
_cell.angle_gamma   90.00
#
_symmetry.space_group_name_H-M   'P 1'
#
loop_
_entity.id
_entity.type
_entity.pdbx_description
1 polymer ?
#
loop_
_entity_poly.entity_id
_entity_poly.type
_entity_poly.pdbx_seq_one_letter_code
_entity_poly.pdbx_strand_id
1 'polypeptide(L)'
;MGLQGRGSLALVFLTALFCASGAPHDQWTSRRVIYQVLTDRFARDPDATGDSCNSGHCQWGNYCGGTYEGILSKLDYIKGMNFNALWISPIPGQIPCGYHGYWTKDWNRYNTFFGDANGDELKRMTDQLHSEDIWVMLDIVANHNGPGVYNASPPSSWPFDRREHYHPPCQIDWNRQESIERCWLVNLPDLNTEDWFVQDFLIDWVAQQVDRFGFDGLRIDTTPYVPKWFWQRMVQRLPGTYTLGEVLIGGRALSYFAKYQYDEHDGGRVLDAVLNYPLYWALINSFQRRQSLWGVANILRQIQDTFRDVASLGVFIDCHDQDRFLLHEPSHTLYQNALTFVLTTTGVPIIYYGTEQGMTQSPDASYGDDNRRREALWKVGYNTEHPLYHFLARLNLLRTLGVFDGAQRELWVLNEIYFFARGERVLVVTANIGDGRSFDINLPPDNIPQAFRGQRYFCDLLKLRGSAVLAFFSNINNTPISTPPAAFLQTSSAVREATWEGQALTTNETKRDYMLRTIAVAKGESMASQSESEGSAFEPFLPPSQKPRNHTREELVRAETPLAPFVNPLACVGPDELKLPCGPSPGEASQPSADACMAAGCCFGLPLNDWDFVPYCFHPMVPSLINAPPPPRPRRNPTQRGHRVGQGACREMPHGVSGGFHVHIKGGMPQIWMAMPREAAVSK
;
A
#
# COMPACT_ATOMS: atom_id res chain seq x y z
N MET A 1 66.53 8.14 -14.19
CA MET A 1 66.51 9.54 -13.71
C MET A 1 65.42 10.26 -14.49
N GLY A 2 64.51 11.03 -13.90
CA GLY A 2 64.20 11.26 -12.48
C GLY A 2 63.33 12.51 -12.29
N LEU A 3 62.35 12.46 -11.36
CA LEU A 3 61.40 13.53 -10.97
C LEU A 3 60.41 13.96 -12.09
N GLN A 4 59.08 13.89 -11.92
CA GLN A 4 58.14 14.52 -10.95
C GLN A 4 57.73 15.96 -11.30
N GLY A 5 56.41 16.18 -11.50
CA GLY A 5 55.85 17.46 -11.97
C GLY A 5 54.34 17.66 -11.68
N ARG A 6 53.89 17.31 -10.47
CA ARG A 6 52.60 17.71 -9.82
C ARG A 6 51.36 17.91 -10.73
N GLY A 7 50.52 16.89 -10.82
CA GLY A 7 49.10 17.08 -11.17
C GLY A 7 48.27 17.42 -9.92
N SER A 8 47.47 18.48 -9.98
CA SER A 8 46.59 18.89 -8.88
C SER A 8 45.32 18.04 -8.84
N LEU A 9 45.07 17.34 -7.72
CA LEU A 9 43.78 16.70 -7.47
C LEU A 9 42.74 17.77 -7.13
N ALA A 10 41.81 18.05 -8.05
CA ALA A 10 40.62 18.83 -7.74
C ALA A 10 39.65 17.95 -6.95
N LEU A 11 39.63 18.13 -5.61
CA LEU A 11 38.71 17.40 -4.74
C LEU A 11 37.30 17.97 -4.90
N VAL A 12 36.53 17.41 -5.83
CA VAL A 12 35.12 17.79 -6.04
C VAL A 12 34.29 17.27 -4.88
N PHE A 13 34.08 18.11 -3.87
CA PHE A 13 33.00 17.93 -2.92
C PHE A 13 31.66 18.01 -3.66
N LEU A 14 31.05 16.86 -3.95
CA LEU A 14 29.59 16.81 -4.14
C LEU A 14 28.94 17.07 -2.77
N THR A 15 28.75 18.35 -2.44
CA THR A 15 27.74 18.74 -1.47
C THR A 15 26.38 18.42 -2.09
N ALA A 16 25.85 17.23 -1.79
CA ALA A 16 24.45 16.94 -2.02
C ALA A 16 23.63 17.90 -1.14
N LEU A 17 23.15 19.00 -1.73
CA LEU A 17 22.13 19.82 -1.10
C LEU A 17 20.84 18.99 -1.08
N PHE A 18 20.65 18.25 0.01
CA PHE A 18 19.34 17.83 0.47
C PHE A 18 18.55 19.08 0.90
N CYS A 19 18.12 19.86 -0.08
CA CYS A 19 16.88 20.59 0.06
C CYS A 19 15.77 19.53 0.14
N ALA A 20 15.06 19.49 1.26
CA ALA A 20 13.85 18.67 1.41
C ALA A 20 12.70 19.31 0.60
N SER A 21 12.83 19.32 -0.72
CA SER A 21 11.76 19.68 -1.65
C SER A 21 10.97 18.42 -2.00
N GLY A 22 9.65 18.46 -1.84
CA GLY A 22 8.75 17.34 -2.16
C GLY A 22 8.95 16.79 -3.56
N ALA A 23 8.68 15.49 -3.73
CA ALA A 23 9.15 14.74 -4.89
C ALA A 23 8.27 14.99 -6.14
N PRO A 24 8.84 15.41 -7.28
CA PRO A 24 8.09 15.78 -8.47
C PRO A 24 7.07 14.75 -8.99
N HIS A 25 5.96 15.28 -9.52
CA HIS A 25 4.80 14.55 -10.04
C HIS A 25 5.14 13.39 -10.99
N ASP A 26 6.05 13.61 -11.94
CA ASP A 26 6.50 12.62 -12.92
C ASP A 26 7.17 11.40 -12.26
N GLN A 27 7.84 11.62 -11.13
CA GLN A 27 8.52 10.56 -10.40
C GLN A 27 7.52 9.70 -9.61
N TRP A 28 6.52 10.29 -8.96
CA TRP A 28 5.41 9.55 -8.35
C TRP A 28 4.66 8.68 -9.37
N THR A 29 4.27 9.27 -10.49
CA THR A 29 3.48 8.61 -11.55
C THR A 29 4.24 7.53 -12.31
N SER A 30 5.58 7.62 -12.35
CA SER A 30 6.42 6.62 -13.02
C SER A 30 6.31 5.23 -12.39
N ARG A 31 6.77 5.06 -11.15
CA ARG A 31 7.02 3.73 -10.53
C ARG A 31 6.78 3.65 -9.02
N ARG A 32 6.20 4.69 -8.39
CA ARG A 32 5.81 4.58 -6.97
C ARG A 32 4.57 3.68 -6.80
N VAL A 33 4.57 2.93 -5.71
CA VAL A 33 3.47 2.07 -5.26
C VAL A 33 3.31 2.27 -3.76
N ILE A 34 2.14 2.78 -3.37
CA ILE A 34 1.87 3.25 -2.01
C ILE A 34 1.39 2.08 -1.16
N TYR A 35 2.03 1.88 -0.02
CA TYR A 35 1.50 1.07 1.06
C TYR A 35 0.83 1.98 2.09
N GLN A 36 -0.49 1.85 2.26
CA GLN A 36 -1.26 2.67 3.19
C GLN A 36 -1.32 1.99 4.56
N VAL A 37 -0.74 2.62 5.58
CA VAL A 37 -0.73 2.15 6.97
C VAL A 37 -1.52 3.09 7.88
N LEU A 38 -2.26 2.54 8.84
CA LEU A 38 -2.64 3.30 10.02
C LEU A 38 -1.52 3.18 11.06
N THR A 39 -0.97 4.30 11.51
CA THR A 39 0.20 4.31 12.41
C THR A 39 -0.08 3.51 13.69
N ASP A 40 -1.24 3.72 14.31
CA ASP A 40 -1.69 2.97 15.50
C ASP A 40 -1.90 1.47 15.28
N ARG A 41 -2.03 1.01 14.03
CA ARG A 41 -2.53 -0.34 13.71
C ARG A 41 -1.55 -1.20 12.90
N PHE A 42 -0.53 -0.60 12.29
CA PHE A 42 0.46 -1.36 11.51
C PHE A 42 1.47 -2.10 12.42
N ALA A 43 2.24 -1.36 13.22
CA ALA A 43 3.30 -1.95 14.02
C ALA A 43 3.59 -1.15 15.29
N ARG A 44 3.95 -1.86 16.35
CA ARG A 44 4.34 -1.30 17.66
C ARG A 44 5.84 -1.42 17.85
N ASP A 45 6.38 -0.64 18.77
CA ASP A 45 7.72 -0.81 19.31
C ASP A 45 8.00 -2.30 19.68
N PRO A 46 9.17 -2.87 19.32
CA PRO A 46 9.55 -4.24 19.70
C PRO A 46 9.42 -4.57 21.19
N ASP A 47 9.65 -3.62 22.09
CA ASP A 47 9.59 -3.82 23.55
C ASP A 47 8.17 -3.61 24.13
N ALA A 48 7.16 -3.31 23.29
CA ALA A 48 5.79 -3.05 23.72
C ALA A 48 5.05 -4.30 24.25
N THR A 49 4.86 -4.38 25.56
CA THR A 49 4.11 -5.45 26.23
C THR A 49 2.60 -5.18 26.31
N GLY A 50 1.78 -6.25 26.38
CA GLY A 50 0.31 -6.17 26.41
C GLY A 50 -0.37 -5.95 25.06
N ASP A 51 -1.70 -5.76 25.06
CA ASP A 51 -2.54 -5.44 23.88
C ASP A 51 -3.56 -4.36 24.28
N SER A 52 -3.34 -3.11 23.86
CA SER A 52 -4.19 -1.98 24.28
C SER A 52 -5.43 -1.75 23.42
N CYS A 53 -5.57 -2.44 22.28
CA CYS A 53 -6.73 -2.28 21.38
C CYS A 53 -8.07 -2.41 22.13
N ASN A 54 -8.12 -3.33 23.11
CA ASN A 54 -9.31 -3.69 23.86
C ASN A 54 -9.35 -3.02 25.26
N SER A 55 -8.37 -2.18 25.62
CA SER A 55 -8.15 -1.74 27.02
C SER A 55 -8.70 -0.34 27.35
N GLY A 56 -9.72 0.13 26.64
CA GLY A 56 -10.26 1.48 26.82
C GLY A 56 -11.74 1.64 26.47
N HIS A 57 -12.27 2.82 26.81
CA HIS A 57 -13.70 3.15 26.82
C HIS A 57 -14.20 3.80 25.51
N CYS A 58 -13.39 3.83 24.46
CA CYS A 58 -13.73 4.50 23.21
C CYS A 58 -14.77 3.69 22.42
N GLN A 59 -15.99 4.21 22.29
CA GLN A 59 -17.07 3.60 21.48
C GLN A 59 -16.60 3.30 20.04
N TRP A 60 -15.86 4.23 19.46
CA TRP A 60 -15.30 4.13 18.11
C TRP A 60 -13.82 3.72 18.13
N GLY A 61 -13.39 2.95 19.13
CA GLY A 61 -12.10 2.27 19.16
C GLY A 61 -10.97 3.01 19.87
N ASN A 62 -10.08 2.23 20.49
CA ASN A 62 -8.97 2.72 21.29
C ASN A 62 -7.67 2.81 20.46
N TYR A 63 -6.64 3.43 21.04
CA TYR A 63 -5.27 3.27 20.57
C TYR A 63 -4.78 1.83 20.84
N CYS A 64 -4.39 1.15 19.77
CA CYS A 64 -3.73 -0.16 19.78
C CYS A 64 -2.21 -0.06 20.08
N GLY A 65 -1.63 1.15 20.05
CA GLY A 65 -0.25 1.42 20.48
C GLY A 65 0.78 1.23 19.37
N GLY A 66 0.40 1.41 18.11
CA GLY A 66 1.34 1.43 16.98
C GLY A 66 2.08 2.78 16.85
N THR A 67 3.36 2.72 16.47
CA THR A 67 4.32 3.84 16.57
C THR A 67 5.23 3.96 15.34
N TYR A 68 5.92 5.10 15.19
CA TYR A 68 6.89 5.32 14.11
C TYR A 68 8.10 4.37 14.20
N GLU A 69 8.66 4.16 15.40
CA GLU A 69 9.70 3.15 15.64
C GLU A 69 9.16 1.72 15.40
N GLY A 70 7.86 1.50 15.68
CA GLY A 70 7.15 0.29 15.30
C GLY A 70 7.14 0.05 13.78
N ILE A 71 6.82 1.09 12.99
CA ILE A 71 6.92 1.04 11.52
C ILE A 71 8.35 0.69 11.08
N LEU A 72 9.38 1.32 11.65
CA LEU A 72 10.78 1.01 11.34
C LEU A 72 11.16 -0.45 11.67
N SER A 73 10.63 -1.01 12.77
CA SER A 73 10.83 -2.43 13.11
C SER A 73 10.27 -3.43 12.08
N LYS A 74 9.53 -2.93 11.07
CA LYS A 74 8.95 -3.69 9.95
C LYS A 74 9.39 -3.17 8.57
N LEU A 75 10.46 -2.39 8.51
CA LEU A 75 11.06 -1.92 7.25
C LEU A 75 11.35 -3.06 6.27
N ASP A 76 11.92 -4.18 6.73
CA ASP A 76 12.20 -5.34 5.87
C ASP A 76 10.92 -6.08 5.39
N TYR A 77 9.80 -5.96 6.11
CA TYR A 77 8.50 -6.50 5.67
C TYR A 77 7.88 -5.65 4.54
N ILE A 78 8.06 -4.32 4.61
CA ILE A 78 7.65 -3.37 3.56
C ILE A 78 8.54 -3.57 2.31
N LYS A 79 9.87 -3.61 2.50
CA LYS A 79 10.86 -3.89 1.44
C LYS A 79 10.69 -5.27 0.81
N GLY A 80 10.35 -6.29 1.60
CA GLY A 80 10.09 -7.65 1.11
C GLY A 80 8.90 -7.75 0.15
N MET A 81 7.98 -6.78 0.18
CA MET A 81 6.91 -6.62 -0.81
C MET A 81 7.24 -5.62 -1.93
N ASN A 82 8.46 -5.07 -1.96
CA ASN A 82 8.94 -4.08 -2.93
C ASN A 82 8.14 -2.76 -2.93
N PHE A 83 7.50 -2.39 -1.80
CA PHE A 83 6.87 -1.07 -1.67
C PHE A 83 7.94 0.02 -1.53
N ASN A 84 7.75 1.10 -2.28
CA ASN A 84 8.68 2.22 -2.40
C ASN A 84 8.01 3.59 -2.12
N ALA A 85 6.80 3.56 -1.55
CA ALA A 85 6.14 4.69 -0.91
C ALA A 85 5.23 4.18 0.23
N LEU A 86 5.10 4.97 1.30
CA LEU A 86 4.32 4.70 2.50
C LEU A 86 3.37 5.88 2.77
N TRP A 87 2.06 5.63 2.90
CA TRP A 87 1.08 6.63 3.35
C TRP A 87 0.77 6.37 4.82
N ILE A 88 1.07 7.35 5.69
CA ILE A 88 0.90 7.30 7.15
C ILE A 88 -0.28 8.16 7.63
N SER A 89 -0.86 7.84 8.79
CA SER A 89 -1.93 8.64 9.43
C SER A 89 -1.49 10.08 9.77
N PRO A 90 -2.43 11.05 9.89
CA PRO A 90 -2.09 12.43 10.24
C PRO A 90 -1.42 12.56 11.60
N ILE A 91 -0.46 13.47 11.67
CA ILE A 91 0.47 13.65 12.79
C ILE A 91 0.08 14.65 13.90
N PRO A 92 -0.88 15.60 13.76
CA PRO A 92 -1.25 16.54 14.84
C PRO A 92 -1.72 15.87 16.14
N GLY A 93 -1.61 16.57 17.27
CA GLY A 93 -2.10 16.12 18.57
C GLY A 93 -3.63 15.93 18.57
N GLN A 94 -4.08 14.72 18.92
CA GLN A 94 -5.47 14.26 18.81
C GLN A 94 -6.27 14.39 20.11
N ILE A 95 -7.61 14.47 20.02
CA ILE A 95 -8.49 14.17 21.17
C ILE A 95 -8.35 12.71 21.64
N PRO A 96 -8.77 12.36 22.87
CA PRO A 96 -8.93 10.96 23.26
C PRO A 96 -9.74 10.18 22.21
N CYS A 97 -9.38 8.92 21.97
CA CYS A 97 -9.95 8.05 20.94
C CYS A 97 -9.60 8.39 19.47
N GLY A 98 -8.90 9.49 19.17
CA GLY A 98 -8.51 9.88 17.80
C GLY A 98 -7.38 9.04 17.17
N TYR A 99 -7.38 7.72 17.35
CA TYR A 99 -6.27 6.82 16.96
C TYR A 99 -5.91 6.83 15.47
N HIS A 100 -6.82 7.29 14.62
CA HIS A 100 -6.69 7.36 13.16
C HIS A 100 -6.11 8.70 12.69
N GLY A 101 -5.97 9.72 13.55
CA GLY A 101 -5.34 11.01 13.24
C GLY A 101 -6.26 12.13 12.72
N TYR A 102 -7.54 11.86 12.43
CA TYR A 102 -8.47 12.85 11.86
C TYR A 102 -9.19 13.73 12.89
N TRP A 103 -8.98 13.53 14.20
CA TRP A 103 -9.65 14.29 15.25
C TRP A 103 -8.68 15.19 16.01
N THR A 104 -8.01 16.07 15.26
CA THR A 104 -7.03 17.03 15.76
C THR A 104 -7.61 17.93 16.86
N LYS A 105 -6.83 18.17 17.90
CA LYS A 105 -7.10 19.18 18.95
C LYS A 105 -5.96 20.21 19.03
N ASP A 106 -4.72 19.76 18.92
CA ASP A 106 -3.52 20.54 19.21
C ASP A 106 -2.58 20.49 18.00
N TRP A 107 -2.49 21.61 17.29
CA TRP A 107 -1.65 21.78 16.11
C TRP A 107 -0.19 22.13 16.46
N ASN A 108 0.06 22.51 17.71
CA ASN A 108 1.37 22.92 18.23
C ASN A 108 2.14 21.73 18.82
N ARG A 109 1.59 20.50 18.72
CA ARG A 109 2.16 19.24 19.20
C ARG A 109 1.83 18.10 18.24
N TYR A 110 2.66 17.07 18.21
CA TYR A 110 2.35 15.83 17.49
C TYR A 110 1.55 14.84 18.35
N ASN A 111 0.99 13.82 17.71
CA ASN A 111 0.26 12.76 18.39
C ASN A 111 1.20 11.87 19.22
N THR A 112 1.26 12.11 20.53
CA THR A 112 2.15 11.41 21.47
C THR A 112 1.83 9.91 21.71
N PHE A 113 0.84 9.36 20.99
CA PHE A 113 0.61 7.91 20.92
C PHE A 113 1.35 7.24 19.74
N PHE A 114 1.78 8.02 18.74
CA PHE A 114 2.55 7.52 17.60
C PHE A 114 4.06 7.63 17.79
N GLY A 115 4.49 8.56 18.66
CA GLY A 115 5.89 8.72 19.06
C GLY A 115 6.08 9.91 20.01
N ASP A 116 7.29 10.45 20.09
CA ASP A 116 7.62 11.58 20.97
C ASP A 116 6.89 12.90 20.62
N ALA A 117 6.88 13.83 21.59
CA ALA A 117 6.15 15.10 21.48
C ALA A 117 6.80 16.15 20.55
N ASN A 118 8.09 16.01 20.22
CA ASN A 118 8.81 16.90 19.30
C ASN A 118 8.74 16.41 17.86
N GLY A 119 8.50 15.11 17.62
CA GLY A 119 8.53 14.46 16.32
C GLY A 119 9.92 13.92 15.92
N ASP A 120 10.83 13.74 16.86
CA ASP A 120 12.20 13.26 16.58
C ASP A 120 12.20 11.79 16.11
N GLU A 121 11.25 10.97 16.55
CA GLU A 121 10.95 9.62 16.08
C GLU A 121 10.35 9.61 14.66
N LEU A 122 9.44 10.55 14.38
CA LEU A 122 8.88 10.74 13.04
C LEU A 122 9.99 11.12 12.04
N LYS A 123 10.91 11.99 12.44
CA LYS A 123 12.06 12.38 11.61
C LYS A 123 13.02 11.22 11.36
N ARG A 124 13.31 10.40 12.38
CA ARG A 124 14.09 9.16 12.19
C ARG A 124 13.39 8.18 11.24
N MET A 125 12.06 8.06 11.33
CA MET A 125 11.29 7.21 10.45
C MET A 125 11.37 7.67 8.99
N THR A 126 11.19 8.96 8.70
CA THR A 126 11.32 9.47 7.32
C THR A 126 12.74 9.32 6.79
N ASP A 127 13.76 9.72 7.55
CA ASP A 127 15.17 9.63 7.14
C ASP A 127 15.60 8.17 6.83
N GLN A 128 15.17 7.22 7.66
CA GLN A 128 15.50 5.80 7.47
C GLN A 128 14.74 5.18 6.30
N LEU A 129 13.50 5.60 6.02
CA LEU A 129 12.74 5.21 4.82
C LEU A 129 13.39 5.78 3.55
N HIS A 130 13.78 7.06 3.55
CA HIS A 130 14.48 7.71 2.44
C HIS A 130 15.82 7.05 2.11
N SER A 131 16.55 6.55 3.12
CA SER A 131 17.80 5.82 2.91
C SER A 131 17.66 4.51 2.10
N GLU A 132 16.43 4.01 1.96
CA GLU A 132 16.05 2.79 1.24
C GLU A 132 15.24 3.10 -0.05
N ASP A 133 15.19 4.36 -0.49
CA ASP A 133 14.31 4.87 -1.56
C ASP A 133 12.81 4.56 -1.32
N ILE A 134 12.37 4.61 -0.05
CA ILE A 134 10.95 4.57 0.31
C ILE A 134 10.49 5.97 0.67
N TRP A 135 9.51 6.48 -0.08
CA TRP A 135 8.94 7.80 0.13
C TRP A 135 7.84 7.81 1.19
N VAL A 136 7.61 8.96 1.82
CA VAL A 136 6.59 9.11 2.87
C VAL A 136 5.57 10.16 2.46
N MET A 137 4.34 9.69 2.24
CA MET A 137 3.15 10.50 2.05
C MET A 137 2.48 10.77 3.39
N LEU A 138 2.41 12.05 3.77
CA LEU A 138 1.64 12.47 4.93
C LEU A 138 0.15 12.59 4.56
N ASP A 139 -0.71 12.12 5.45
CA ASP A 139 -2.13 12.41 5.42
C ASP A 139 -2.44 13.71 6.15
N ILE A 140 -3.19 14.62 5.53
CA ILE A 140 -3.56 15.92 6.12
C ILE A 140 -5.07 16.16 6.08
N VAL A 141 -5.58 16.74 7.17
CA VAL A 141 -6.91 17.34 7.26
C VAL A 141 -6.73 18.85 7.28
N ALA A 142 -7.43 19.59 6.41
CA ALA A 142 -7.58 21.05 6.55
C ALA A 142 -9.00 21.46 6.95
N ASN A 143 -9.97 20.54 6.86
CA ASN A 143 -11.38 20.84 6.98
C ASN A 143 -11.85 21.04 8.43
N HIS A 144 -11.42 20.21 9.37
CA HIS A 144 -12.05 20.11 10.68
C HIS A 144 -11.08 19.77 11.80
N ASN A 145 -11.50 20.10 13.02
CA ASN A 145 -10.92 19.55 14.25
C ASN A 145 -11.78 18.39 14.79
N GLY A 146 -11.30 17.72 15.83
CA GLY A 146 -11.99 16.62 16.49
C GLY A 146 -13.33 17.02 17.14
N PRO A 147 -14.27 16.08 17.28
CA PRO A 147 -15.58 16.34 17.87
C PRO A 147 -15.46 16.92 19.28
N GLY A 148 -16.27 17.94 19.57
CA GLY A 148 -16.30 18.62 20.87
C GLY A 148 -15.28 19.76 21.05
N VAL A 149 -14.21 19.85 20.24
CA VAL A 149 -13.16 20.89 20.39
C VAL A 149 -13.75 22.31 20.46
N TYR A 150 -14.65 22.67 19.55
CA TYR A 150 -15.34 23.96 19.52
C TYR A 150 -16.22 24.25 20.75
N ASN A 151 -16.84 23.22 21.33
CA ASN A 151 -17.70 23.37 22.52
C ASN A 151 -16.90 23.42 23.83
N ALA A 152 -15.63 23.01 23.81
CA ALA A 152 -14.81 22.87 25.01
C ALA A 152 -14.19 24.18 25.53
N SER A 153 -14.46 25.31 24.87
CA SER A 153 -13.71 26.58 25.03
C SER A 153 -12.21 26.36 24.86
N PRO A 154 -11.75 26.08 23.61
CA PRO A 154 -10.39 25.60 23.36
C PRO A 154 -9.33 26.56 23.93
N PRO A 155 -8.25 26.05 24.56
CA PRO A 155 -7.26 26.91 25.22
C PRO A 155 -6.62 27.91 24.26
N SER A 156 -6.36 29.13 24.73
CA SER A 156 -5.65 30.18 23.97
C SER A 156 -4.17 29.88 23.66
N SER A 157 -3.70 28.67 23.99
CA SER A 157 -2.44 28.08 23.53
C SER A 157 -2.58 27.23 22.26
N TRP A 158 -3.78 27.02 21.75
CA TRP A 158 -4.06 26.44 20.43
C TRP A 158 -4.34 27.56 19.42
N PRO A 159 -4.03 27.38 18.12
CA PRO A 159 -4.30 28.41 17.11
C PRO A 159 -5.81 28.62 16.91
N PHE A 160 -6.61 27.56 17.01
CA PHE A 160 -8.04 27.60 16.74
C PHE A 160 -8.86 27.68 18.04
N ASP A 161 -8.56 28.71 18.84
CA ASP A 161 -9.13 29.01 20.17
C ASP A 161 -10.48 29.76 20.13
N ARG A 162 -10.77 30.50 19.05
CA ARG A 162 -11.99 31.32 18.91
C ARG A 162 -13.07 30.69 18.05
N ARG A 163 -14.31 31.11 18.30
CA ARG A 163 -15.50 30.76 17.51
C ARG A 163 -15.43 31.23 16.06
N GLU A 164 -14.73 32.34 15.77
CA GLU A 164 -14.56 32.89 14.42
C GLU A 164 -13.66 32.04 13.51
N HIS A 165 -12.83 31.15 14.09
CA HIS A 165 -12.00 30.21 13.35
C HIS A 165 -12.78 28.98 12.82
N TYR A 166 -14.10 28.91 13.05
CA TYR A 166 -14.97 27.80 12.65
C TYR A 166 -16.27 28.30 12.01
N HIS A 167 -16.80 27.54 11.06
CA HIS A 167 -18.14 27.79 10.52
C HIS A 167 -19.22 27.51 11.58
N PRO A 168 -20.34 28.26 11.61
CA PRO A 168 -21.46 27.97 12.51
C PRO A 168 -22.03 26.56 12.26
N PRO A 169 -22.40 25.78 13.30
CA PRO A 169 -22.94 24.44 13.12
C PRO A 169 -24.20 24.41 12.24
N CYS A 170 -24.11 23.77 11.07
CA CYS A 170 -25.22 23.52 10.16
C CYS A 170 -25.18 22.10 9.58
N GLN A 171 -26.30 21.67 8.98
CA GLN A 171 -26.40 20.39 8.28
C GLN A 171 -26.11 20.59 6.80
N ILE A 172 -25.31 19.69 6.22
CA ILE A 172 -24.89 19.74 4.81
C ILE A 172 -26.09 19.52 3.87
N ASP A 173 -26.35 20.49 2.99
CA ASP A 173 -27.19 20.30 1.81
C ASP A 173 -26.33 19.83 0.64
N TRP A 174 -26.35 18.53 0.39
CA TRP A 174 -25.55 17.85 -0.65
C TRP A 174 -25.77 18.37 -2.08
N ASN A 175 -26.80 19.20 -2.32
CA ASN A 175 -27.09 19.82 -3.61
C ASN A 175 -26.40 21.19 -3.81
N ARG A 176 -25.89 21.81 -2.75
CA ARG A 176 -25.20 23.12 -2.79
C ARG A 176 -23.75 22.95 -2.35
N GLN A 177 -22.81 23.22 -3.26
CA GLN A 177 -21.37 23.08 -3.00
C GLN A 177 -20.91 23.94 -1.81
N GLU A 178 -21.35 25.20 -1.73
CA GLU A 178 -21.12 26.07 -0.56
C GLU A 178 -21.60 25.45 0.76
N SER A 179 -22.67 24.65 0.75
CA SER A 179 -23.19 23.99 1.96
C SER A 179 -22.45 22.70 2.32
N ILE A 180 -21.60 22.19 1.42
CA ILE A 180 -20.63 21.13 1.68
C ILE A 180 -19.33 21.75 2.19
N GLU A 181 -18.98 22.93 1.69
CA GLU A 181 -17.77 23.69 2.05
C GLU A 181 -17.86 24.45 3.39
N ARG A 182 -19.04 24.46 4.04
CA ARG A 182 -19.30 25.30 5.24
C ARG A 182 -20.19 24.68 6.32
N CYS A 183 -20.56 23.40 6.20
CA CYS A 183 -21.41 22.73 7.19
C CYS A 183 -20.78 21.45 7.71
N TRP A 184 -21.02 21.19 9.00
CA TRP A 184 -20.24 20.24 9.79
C TRP A 184 -20.48 18.79 9.36
N LEU A 185 -19.45 18.16 8.78
CA LEU A 185 -19.42 16.74 8.49
C LEU A 185 -19.51 15.94 9.80
N VAL A 186 -20.60 15.20 10.02
CA VAL A 186 -20.79 14.27 11.16
C VAL A 186 -20.49 14.90 12.54
N ASN A 187 -20.88 16.17 12.74
CA ASN A 187 -20.63 16.96 13.95
C ASN A 187 -19.15 17.27 14.27
N LEU A 188 -18.25 17.13 13.28
CA LEU A 188 -16.86 17.59 13.37
C LEU A 188 -16.82 19.12 13.23
N PRO A 189 -16.17 19.87 14.14
CA PRO A 189 -16.02 21.31 14.04
C PRO A 189 -15.29 21.75 12.77
N ASP A 190 -16.08 22.27 11.83
CA ASP A 190 -15.68 22.74 10.51
C ASP A 190 -14.90 24.06 10.61
N LEU A 191 -13.68 24.10 10.09
CA LEU A 191 -12.79 25.26 10.14
C LEU A 191 -13.21 26.30 9.10
N ASN A 192 -13.17 27.57 9.50
CA ASN A 192 -13.49 28.69 8.61
C ASN A 192 -12.31 28.95 7.67
N THR A 193 -12.17 28.15 6.60
CA THR A 193 -11.01 28.21 5.70
C THR A 193 -10.87 29.54 4.96
N GLU A 194 -11.95 30.31 4.88
CA GLU A 194 -12.06 31.65 4.33
C GLU A 194 -11.48 32.74 5.23
N ASP A 195 -11.26 32.46 6.52
CA ASP A 195 -10.55 33.38 7.40
C ASP A 195 -9.05 33.37 7.10
N TRP A 196 -8.45 34.54 6.91
CA TRP A 196 -7.05 34.69 6.54
C TRP A 196 -6.06 34.08 7.54
N PHE A 197 -6.37 34.09 8.85
CA PHE A 197 -5.50 33.49 9.84
C PHE A 197 -5.63 31.96 9.84
N VAL A 198 -6.84 31.42 9.73
CA VAL A 198 -7.07 29.97 9.56
C VAL A 198 -6.40 29.46 8.28
N GLN A 199 -6.59 30.17 7.17
CA GLN A 199 -6.02 29.87 5.86
C GLN A 199 -4.50 29.83 5.89
N ASP A 200 -3.86 30.90 6.38
CA ASP A 200 -2.41 31.04 6.39
C ASP A 200 -1.79 30.06 7.38
N PHE A 201 -2.39 29.86 8.57
CA PHE A 201 -1.91 28.88 9.54
C PHE A 201 -1.91 27.46 8.97
N LEU A 202 -3.01 27.00 8.36
CA LEU A 202 -3.08 25.64 7.83
C LEU A 202 -2.06 25.42 6.70
N ILE A 203 -1.95 26.37 5.77
CA ILE A 203 -1.07 26.27 4.61
C ILE A 203 0.42 26.32 5.03
N ASP A 204 0.82 27.24 5.90
CA ASP A 204 2.19 27.28 6.40
C ASP A 204 2.49 26.16 7.41
N TRP A 205 1.51 25.62 8.13
CA TRP A 205 1.71 24.44 8.98
C TRP A 205 2.04 23.22 8.12
N VAL A 206 1.29 22.94 7.04
CA VAL A 206 1.58 21.84 6.11
C VAL A 206 2.96 22.03 5.47
N ALA A 207 3.29 23.24 5.02
CA ALA A 207 4.61 23.54 4.47
C ALA A 207 5.74 23.28 5.48
N GLN A 208 5.59 23.72 6.73
CA GLN A 208 6.55 23.42 7.79
C GLN A 208 6.70 21.92 8.06
N GLN A 209 5.64 21.11 7.92
CA GLN A 209 5.77 19.66 8.14
C GLN A 209 6.49 18.98 6.97
N VAL A 210 6.19 19.39 5.73
CA VAL A 210 6.91 18.93 4.52
C VAL A 210 8.40 19.30 4.62
N ASP A 211 8.72 20.57 4.88
CA ASP A 211 10.10 21.05 5.00
C ASP A 211 10.85 20.38 6.17
N ARG A 212 10.17 20.13 7.31
CA ARG A 212 10.80 19.57 8.52
C ARG A 212 11.05 18.07 8.43
N PHE A 213 10.10 17.30 7.92
CA PHE A 213 10.17 15.83 7.92
C PHE A 213 10.54 15.24 6.56
N GLY A 214 10.54 16.03 5.49
CA GLY A 214 10.86 15.60 4.13
C GLY A 214 9.74 14.81 3.46
N PHE A 215 8.47 15.10 3.75
CA PHE A 215 7.35 14.38 3.14
C PHE A 215 7.31 14.57 1.62
N ASP A 216 7.42 13.47 0.88
CA ASP A 216 7.53 13.45 -0.57
C ASP A 216 6.21 13.76 -1.30
N GLY A 217 5.09 13.66 -0.58
CA GLY A 217 3.73 13.88 -1.10
C GLY A 217 2.69 13.96 0.03
N LEU A 218 1.46 14.30 -0.34
CA LEU A 218 0.33 14.48 0.57
C LEU A 218 -0.90 13.71 0.07
N ARG A 219 -1.55 12.95 0.96
CA ARG A 219 -2.99 12.64 0.81
C ARG A 219 -3.78 13.69 1.57
N ILE A 220 -4.84 14.17 0.94
CA ILE A 220 -5.67 15.26 1.47
C ILE A 220 -7.04 14.67 1.82
N ASP A 221 -7.34 14.60 3.11
CA ASP A 221 -8.64 14.22 3.63
C ASP A 221 -9.75 15.20 3.23
N THR A 222 -10.99 14.73 3.09
CA THR A 222 -12.19 15.57 2.98
C THR A 222 -12.08 16.73 1.96
N THR A 223 -11.40 16.49 0.83
CA THR A 223 -11.06 17.52 -0.16
C THR A 223 -12.27 18.36 -0.66
N PRO A 224 -13.47 17.80 -0.90
CA PRO A 224 -14.62 18.55 -1.42
C PRO A 224 -15.35 19.44 -0.42
N TYR A 225 -14.96 19.36 0.86
CA TYR A 225 -15.53 20.14 1.97
C TYR A 225 -14.70 21.41 2.26
N VAL A 226 -13.62 21.64 1.50
CA VAL A 226 -12.81 22.86 1.52
C VAL A 226 -12.80 23.48 0.12
N PRO A 227 -13.02 24.81 -0.04
CA PRO A 227 -13.05 25.47 -1.35
C PRO A 227 -11.79 25.26 -2.19
N LYS A 228 -11.93 25.04 -3.51
CA LYS A 228 -10.81 24.65 -4.39
C LYS A 228 -9.64 25.65 -4.40
N TRP A 229 -9.91 26.95 -4.23
CA TRP A 229 -8.85 27.97 -4.20
C TRP A 229 -7.90 27.82 -2.99
N PHE A 230 -8.34 27.19 -1.89
CA PHE A 230 -7.48 26.89 -0.74
C PHE A 230 -6.41 25.87 -1.16
N TRP A 231 -6.84 24.78 -1.78
CA TRP A 231 -5.96 23.73 -2.30
C TRP A 231 -5.00 24.27 -3.36
N GLN A 232 -5.45 25.17 -4.24
CA GLN A 232 -4.60 25.87 -5.19
C GLN A 232 -3.49 26.69 -4.49
N ARG A 233 -3.82 27.47 -3.45
CA ARG A 233 -2.83 28.24 -2.69
C ARG A 233 -1.87 27.33 -1.93
N MET A 234 -2.35 26.20 -1.39
CA MET A 234 -1.51 25.19 -0.74
C MET A 234 -0.50 24.55 -1.72
N VAL A 235 -0.96 24.16 -2.91
CA VAL A 235 -0.09 23.62 -3.97
C VAL A 235 0.92 24.65 -4.48
N GLN A 236 0.54 25.92 -4.57
CA GLN A 236 1.48 27.03 -4.90
C GLN A 236 2.55 27.24 -3.81
N ARG A 237 2.22 26.98 -2.55
CA ARG A 237 3.16 27.06 -1.40
C ARG A 237 4.11 25.86 -1.31
N LEU A 238 3.76 24.75 -1.96
CA LEU A 238 4.45 23.45 -1.92
C LEU A 238 5.00 22.99 -3.30
N PRO A 239 5.78 23.83 -4.02
CA PRO A 239 6.25 23.49 -5.36
C PRO A 239 7.10 22.21 -5.36
N GLY A 240 6.65 21.19 -6.09
CA GLY A 240 7.28 19.87 -6.17
C GLY A 240 6.56 18.79 -5.37
N THR A 241 5.80 19.12 -4.32
CA THR A 241 5.09 18.12 -3.50
C THR A 241 3.86 17.59 -4.24
N TYR A 242 3.82 16.28 -4.47
CA TYR A 242 2.69 15.60 -5.10
C TYR A 242 1.45 15.57 -4.19
N THR A 243 0.27 15.87 -4.73
CA THR A 243 -0.97 16.01 -3.97
C THR A 243 -2.12 15.12 -4.47
N LEU A 244 -2.68 14.30 -3.57
CA LEU A 244 -3.70 13.31 -3.84
C LEU A 244 -4.97 13.56 -3.01
N GLY A 245 -6.01 14.11 -3.65
CA GLY A 245 -7.26 14.50 -2.99
C GLY A 245 -8.25 13.34 -2.75
N GLU A 246 -8.84 13.29 -1.58
CA GLU A 246 -9.91 12.36 -1.23
C GLU A 246 -11.29 12.94 -1.56
N VAL A 247 -11.79 12.66 -2.76
CA VAL A 247 -13.11 13.10 -3.23
C VAL A 247 -14.14 11.99 -3.04
N LEU A 248 -14.71 11.90 -1.84
CA LEU A 248 -15.76 10.91 -1.50
C LEU A 248 -17.13 11.58 -1.27
N ILE A 249 -17.83 11.89 -2.37
CA ILE A 249 -19.25 12.30 -2.33
C ILE A 249 -20.07 11.47 -3.32
N GLY A 250 -21.10 10.81 -2.81
CA GLY A 250 -21.99 9.94 -3.58
C GLY A 250 -22.87 10.69 -4.59
N GLY A 251 -23.29 9.99 -5.65
CA GLY A 251 -24.21 10.54 -6.66
C GLY A 251 -23.62 11.63 -7.58
N ARG A 252 -22.32 11.92 -7.48
CA ARG A 252 -21.63 12.90 -8.32
C ARG A 252 -21.26 12.33 -9.70
N ALA A 253 -21.34 13.16 -10.73
CA ALA A 253 -20.84 12.84 -12.06
C ALA A 253 -19.30 12.88 -12.10
N LEU A 254 -18.68 12.16 -13.04
CA LEU A 254 -17.22 12.01 -13.12
C LEU A 254 -16.46 13.36 -13.20
N SER A 255 -17.04 14.34 -13.90
CA SER A 255 -16.50 15.69 -14.02
C SER A 255 -16.41 16.46 -12.69
N TYR A 256 -17.20 16.09 -11.67
CA TYR A 256 -17.04 16.64 -10.32
C TYR A 256 -15.70 16.24 -9.69
N PHE A 257 -15.27 14.99 -9.89
CA PHE A 257 -13.99 14.48 -9.40
C PHE A 257 -12.82 15.11 -10.17
N ALA A 258 -12.92 15.20 -11.49
CA ALA A 258 -11.88 15.81 -12.34
C ALA A 258 -11.64 17.29 -12.03
N LYS A 259 -12.66 18.03 -11.59
CA LYS A 259 -12.52 19.43 -11.14
C LYS A 259 -11.61 19.63 -9.92
N TYR A 260 -11.32 18.59 -9.13
CA TYR A 260 -10.33 18.66 -8.03
C TYR A 260 -8.89 18.35 -8.50
N GLN A 261 -8.70 17.90 -9.74
CA GLN A 261 -7.41 17.96 -10.43
C GLN A 261 -7.27 19.32 -11.15
N TYR A 262 -8.29 19.74 -11.90
CA TYR A 262 -8.27 21.00 -12.65
C TYR A 262 -9.68 21.55 -12.89
N ASP A 263 -9.94 22.80 -12.50
CA ASP A 263 -11.17 23.51 -12.82
C ASP A 263 -10.85 24.84 -13.54
N GLU A 264 -11.31 24.98 -14.79
CA GLU A 264 -11.12 26.21 -15.58
C GLU A 264 -11.81 27.43 -14.97
N HIS A 265 -12.92 27.22 -14.24
CA HIS A 265 -13.66 28.30 -13.60
C HIS A 265 -12.94 28.85 -12.36
N ASP A 266 -12.20 28.01 -11.64
CA ASP A 266 -11.45 28.39 -10.44
C ASP A 266 -10.00 28.79 -10.78
N GLY A 267 -9.65 28.99 -12.05
CA GLY A 267 -8.33 29.45 -12.46
C GLY A 267 -7.26 28.36 -12.72
N GLY A 268 -7.61 27.08 -12.66
CA GLY A 268 -6.79 26.01 -13.25
C GLY A 268 -6.54 24.78 -12.36
N ARG A 269 -5.28 24.32 -12.31
CA ARG A 269 -4.84 23.15 -11.54
C ARG A 269 -5.18 23.36 -10.07
N VAL A 270 -5.88 22.38 -9.47
CA VAL A 270 -6.26 22.39 -8.05
C VAL A 270 -5.33 21.48 -7.26
N LEU A 271 -5.24 20.20 -7.63
CA LEU A 271 -4.28 19.19 -7.12
C LEU A 271 -3.59 18.47 -8.29
N ASP A 272 -2.62 17.60 -8.01
CA ASP A 272 -2.07 16.68 -9.02
C ASP A 272 -3.07 15.56 -9.36
N ALA A 273 -3.73 15.01 -8.34
CA ALA A 273 -4.51 13.79 -8.44
C ALA A 273 -5.70 13.77 -7.47
N VAL A 274 -6.60 12.82 -7.69
CA VAL A 274 -7.61 12.39 -6.70
C VAL A 274 -7.59 10.86 -6.56
N LEU A 275 -8.07 10.38 -5.42
CA LEU A 275 -8.40 8.96 -5.22
C LEU A 275 -9.48 8.55 -6.22
N ASN A 276 -9.21 7.49 -6.98
CA ASN A 276 -10.02 7.05 -8.10
C ASN A 276 -11.22 6.19 -7.63
N TYR A 277 -12.04 6.76 -6.74
CA TYR A 277 -13.33 6.19 -6.33
C TYR A 277 -14.20 5.73 -7.50
N PRO A 278 -14.31 6.45 -8.64
CA PRO A 278 -15.06 5.98 -9.80
C PRO A 278 -14.58 4.62 -10.35
N LEU A 279 -13.25 4.42 -10.45
CA LEU A 279 -12.69 3.13 -10.84
C LEU A 279 -12.87 2.08 -9.73
N TYR A 280 -12.59 2.42 -8.47
CA TYR A 280 -12.78 1.53 -7.31
C TYR A 280 -14.20 0.94 -7.27
N TRP A 281 -15.25 1.76 -7.45
CA TRP A 281 -16.63 1.25 -7.48
C TRP A 281 -16.89 0.28 -8.63
N ALA A 282 -16.28 0.48 -9.80
CA ALA A 282 -16.36 -0.46 -10.91
C ALA A 282 -15.56 -1.75 -10.64
N LEU A 283 -14.38 -1.67 -10.03
CA LEU A 283 -13.58 -2.84 -9.63
C LEU A 283 -14.31 -3.67 -8.57
N ILE A 284 -14.92 -3.04 -7.57
CA ILE A 284 -15.77 -3.70 -6.58
C ILE A 284 -16.98 -4.37 -7.23
N ASN A 285 -17.72 -3.65 -8.08
CA ASN A 285 -18.86 -4.24 -8.77
C ASN A 285 -18.46 -5.42 -9.66
N SER A 286 -17.34 -5.32 -10.39
CA SER A 286 -16.95 -6.36 -11.34
C SER A 286 -16.18 -7.54 -10.73
N PHE A 287 -15.25 -7.32 -9.79
CA PHE A 287 -14.46 -8.40 -9.18
C PHE A 287 -15.07 -8.94 -7.88
N GLN A 288 -15.53 -8.08 -6.96
CA GLN A 288 -16.15 -8.52 -5.69
C GLN A 288 -17.59 -9.02 -5.92
N ARG A 289 -18.39 -8.27 -6.69
CA ARG A 289 -19.81 -8.57 -6.94
C ARG A 289 -20.06 -9.27 -8.28
N ARG A 290 -18.99 -9.72 -8.95
CA ARG A 290 -18.99 -10.51 -10.19
C ARG A 290 -19.85 -9.94 -11.34
N GLN A 291 -20.06 -8.62 -11.38
CA GLN A 291 -20.75 -7.94 -12.50
C GLN A 291 -19.84 -7.85 -13.73
N SER A 292 -20.42 -7.59 -14.91
CA SER A 292 -19.68 -7.56 -16.17
C SER A 292 -18.46 -6.61 -16.15
N LEU A 293 -17.29 -7.08 -16.59
CA LEU A 293 -16.06 -6.28 -16.68
C LEU A 293 -16.15 -5.13 -17.71
N TRP A 294 -17.21 -5.10 -18.53
CA TRP A 294 -17.61 -3.91 -19.29
C TRP A 294 -17.85 -2.68 -18.38
N GLY A 295 -18.19 -2.86 -17.10
CA GLY A 295 -18.25 -1.77 -16.13
C GLY A 295 -16.90 -1.07 -15.94
N VAL A 296 -15.82 -1.84 -15.75
CA VAL A 296 -14.44 -1.33 -15.62
C VAL A 296 -13.98 -0.67 -16.92
N ALA A 297 -14.21 -1.33 -18.05
CA ALA A 297 -13.85 -0.79 -19.36
C ALA A 297 -14.57 0.54 -19.68
N ASN A 298 -15.87 0.62 -19.38
CA ASN A 298 -16.66 1.82 -19.65
C ASN A 298 -16.27 3.00 -18.74
N ILE A 299 -15.91 2.78 -17.46
CA ILE A 299 -15.44 3.87 -16.61
C ILE A 299 -14.01 4.30 -16.97
N LEU A 300 -13.12 3.37 -17.38
CA LEU A 300 -11.77 3.73 -17.81
C LEU A 300 -11.76 4.65 -19.04
N ARG A 301 -12.60 4.38 -20.05
CA ARG A 301 -12.74 5.27 -21.21
C ARG A 301 -13.24 6.66 -20.78
N GLN A 302 -14.28 6.72 -19.94
CA GLN A 302 -14.76 7.99 -19.39
C GLN A 302 -13.69 8.74 -18.57
N ILE A 303 -12.84 8.03 -17.81
CA ILE A 303 -11.71 8.64 -17.07
C ILE A 303 -10.70 9.24 -18.05
N GLN A 304 -10.36 8.51 -19.12
CA GLN A 304 -9.48 9.00 -20.19
C GLN A 304 -10.06 10.21 -20.94
N ASP A 305 -11.37 10.29 -21.09
CA ASP A 305 -12.07 11.42 -21.73
C ASP A 305 -12.26 12.64 -20.80
N THR A 306 -12.13 12.47 -19.47
CA THR A 306 -12.55 13.50 -18.47
C THR A 306 -11.41 14.07 -17.62
N PHE A 307 -10.38 13.28 -17.28
CA PHE A 307 -9.25 13.75 -16.48
C PHE A 307 -8.11 14.27 -17.36
N ARG A 308 -7.39 15.29 -16.89
CA ARG A 308 -6.24 15.86 -17.61
C ARG A 308 -4.98 15.02 -17.44
N ASP A 309 -4.82 14.40 -16.29
CA ASP A 309 -3.81 13.37 -16.05
C ASP A 309 -4.48 12.13 -15.41
N VAL A 310 -4.35 10.99 -16.08
CA VAL A 310 -4.86 9.68 -15.61
C VAL A 310 -3.75 8.86 -14.93
N ALA A 311 -2.48 9.15 -15.21
CA ALA A 311 -1.34 8.48 -14.60
C ALA A 311 -1.15 8.92 -13.13
N SER A 312 -1.61 10.12 -12.77
CA SER A 312 -1.61 10.62 -11.39
C SER A 312 -2.65 9.99 -10.48
N LEU A 313 -3.80 9.52 -11.01
CA LEU A 313 -4.93 9.10 -10.17
C LEU A 313 -4.58 7.93 -9.24
N GLY A 314 -4.94 8.05 -7.96
CA GLY A 314 -4.68 7.03 -6.94
C GLY A 314 -5.63 5.85 -7.09
N VAL A 315 -5.13 4.66 -7.43
CA VAL A 315 -5.93 3.46 -7.70
C VAL A 315 -5.82 2.45 -6.56
N PHE A 316 -6.95 2.00 -6.03
CA PHE A 316 -7.05 1.11 -4.88
C PHE A 316 -8.24 0.14 -5.03
N ILE A 317 -8.31 -0.87 -4.15
CA ILE A 317 -9.40 -1.86 -4.10
C ILE A 317 -10.09 -1.93 -2.73
N ASP A 318 -9.42 -1.46 -1.68
CA ASP A 318 -9.94 -1.23 -0.32
C ASP A 318 -9.08 -0.15 0.35
N CYS A 319 -9.56 0.39 1.48
CA CYS A 319 -8.87 1.40 2.29
C CYS A 319 -9.45 1.41 3.72
N HIS A 320 -8.99 2.32 4.58
CA HIS A 320 -9.47 2.41 5.96
C HIS A 320 -10.92 2.92 6.13
N ASP A 321 -11.58 3.37 5.05
CA ASP A 321 -12.97 3.87 5.04
C ASP A 321 -13.91 3.02 4.17
N GLN A 322 -13.41 1.95 3.56
CA GLN A 322 -14.18 1.04 2.70
C GLN A 322 -13.98 -0.39 3.17
N ASP A 323 -15.07 -1.15 3.34
CA ASP A 323 -14.99 -2.55 3.79
C ASP A 323 -13.94 -3.34 2.99
N ARG A 324 -13.08 -4.10 3.68
CA ARG A 324 -12.02 -4.89 3.04
C ARG A 324 -12.61 -5.81 1.96
N PHE A 325 -11.92 -5.98 0.83
CA PHE A 325 -12.47 -6.73 -0.31
C PHE A 325 -12.99 -8.12 0.09
N LEU A 326 -12.21 -8.82 0.94
CA LEU A 326 -12.47 -10.18 1.39
C LEU A 326 -13.62 -10.32 2.40
N LEU A 327 -14.22 -9.22 2.89
CA LEU A 327 -15.42 -9.27 3.75
C LEU A 327 -16.62 -9.85 3.00
N HIS A 328 -16.81 -9.39 1.76
CA HIS A 328 -18.00 -9.70 0.95
C HIS A 328 -17.73 -10.75 -0.13
N GLU A 329 -16.46 -11.05 -0.43
CA GLU A 329 -16.04 -12.07 -1.40
C GLU A 329 -14.70 -12.69 -0.95
N PRO A 330 -14.71 -13.84 -0.24
CA PRO A 330 -13.51 -14.44 0.33
C PRO A 330 -12.58 -15.12 -0.70
N SER A 331 -12.94 -15.12 -2.00
CA SER A 331 -12.08 -15.66 -3.06
C SER A 331 -10.77 -14.88 -3.20
N HIS A 332 -9.69 -15.47 -2.69
CA HIS A 332 -8.32 -14.97 -2.90
C HIS A 332 -7.99 -14.86 -4.40
N THR A 333 -8.53 -15.73 -5.26
CA THR A 333 -8.36 -15.63 -6.71
C THR A 333 -9.02 -14.38 -7.30
N LEU A 334 -10.22 -14.00 -6.85
CA LEU A 334 -10.84 -12.74 -7.27
C LEU A 334 -10.09 -11.51 -6.76
N TYR A 335 -9.63 -11.57 -5.51
CA TYR A 335 -8.81 -10.49 -4.96
C TYR A 335 -7.48 -10.36 -5.72
N GLN A 336 -6.81 -11.45 -6.06
CA GLN A 336 -5.59 -11.44 -6.90
C GLN A 336 -5.85 -10.87 -8.31
N ASN A 337 -7.02 -11.10 -8.90
CA ASN A 337 -7.39 -10.45 -10.17
C ASN A 337 -7.60 -8.94 -10.00
N ALA A 338 -8.29 -8.51 -8.94
CA ALA A 338 -8.49 -7.09 -8.64
C ALA A 338 -7.16 -6.37 -8.32
N LEU A 339 -6.28 -7.00 -7.53
CA LEU A 339 -4.94 -6.51 -7.21
C LEU A 339 -4.04 -6.49 -8.45
N THR A 340 -4.19 -7.46 -9.37
CA THR A 340 -3.55 -7.39 -10.70
C THR A 340 -4.03 -6.14 -11.44
N PHE A 341 -5.33 -5.87 -11.46
CA PHE A 341 -5.86 -4.67 -12.10
C PHE A 341 -5.29 -3.39 -11.48
N VAL A 342 -5.35 -3.25 -10.14
CA VAL A 342 -4.83 -2.09 -9.40
C VAL A 342 -3.35 -1.83 -9.69
N LEU A 343 -2.50 -2.86 -9.62
CA LEU A 343 -1.05 -2.69 -9.81
C LEU A 343 -0.67 -2.53 -11.30
N THR A 344 -1.46 -3.05 -12.25
CA THR A 344 -1.10 -3.03 -13.69
C THR A 344 -1.88 -2.03 -14.54
N THR A 345 -2.86 -1.30 -13.97
CA THR A 345 -3.53 -0.18 -14.65
C THR A 345 -2.70 1.12 -14.61
N THR A 346 -3.01 2.08 -15.48
CA THR A 346 -2.55 3.47 -15.41
C THR A 346 -3.13 4.14 -14.16
N GLY A 347 -2.31 4.94 -13.48
CA GLY A 347 -2.56 5.48 -12.13
C GLY A 347 -1.46 5.07 -11.15
N VAL A 348 -1.44 5.70 -9.97
CA VAL A 348 -0.55 5.37 -8.84
C VAL A 348 -1.25 4.35 -7.94
N PRO A 349 -0.76 3.09 -7.81
CA PRO A 349 -1.46 2.08 -7.03
C PRO A 349 -1.25 2.27 -5.53
N ILE A 350 -2.30 1.97 -4.78
CA ILE A 350 -2.35 2.06 -3.32
C ILE A 350 -2.87 0.71 -2.81
N ILE A 351 -2.08 0.08 -1.93
CA ILE A 351 -2.42 -1.17 -1.26
C ILE A 351 -2.57 -0.89 0.23
N TYR A 352 -3.70 -1.27 0.80
CA TYR A 352 -4.00 -1.06 2.21
C TYR A 352 -3.35 -2.15 3.08
N TYR A 353 -2.82 -1.80 4.25
CA TYR A 353 -2.14 -2.78 5.11
C TYR A 353 -3.09 -3.91 5.54
N GLY A 354 -2.59 -5.15 5.56
CA GLY A 354 -3.37 -6.35 5.83
C GLY A 354 -3.96 -7.02 4.59
N THR A 355 -4.00 -6.35 3.44
CA THR A 355 -4.32 -6.94 2.13
C THR A 355 -3.39 -8.11 1.80
N GLU A 356 -2.10 -7.98 2.15
CA GLU A 356 -1.08 -9.01 2.00
C GLU A 356 -1.26 -10.20 2.94
N GLN A 357 -1.98 -10.02 4.06
CA GLN A 357 -2.32 -11.05 5.04
C GLN A 357 -3.73 -11.62 4.85
N GLY A 358 -4.47 -11.19 3.81
CA GLY A 358 -5.83 -11.66 3.55
C GLY A 358 -6.85 -11.23 4.61
N MET A 359 -6.63 -10.09 5.27
CA MET A 359 -7.52 -9.59 6.32
C MET A 359 -8.91 -9.29 5.76
N THR A 360 -9.94 -9.74 6.47
CA THR A 360 -11.32 -9.78 5.96
C THR A 360 -12.25 -8.74 6.58
N GLN A 361 -11.88 -8.06 7.67
CA GLN A 361 -12.82 -7.44 8.60
C GLN A 361 -13.76 -8.46 9.30
N SER A 362 -14.28 -8.11 10.48
CA SER A 362 -15.19 -8.96 11.27
C SER A 362 -16.62 -8.88 10.74
N PRO A 363 -17.29 -10.02 10.38
CA PRO A 363 -18.66 -10.01 9.86
C PRO A 363 -19.72 -9.57 10.88
N ASP A 364 -19.52 -9.87 12.18
CA ASP A 364 -20.42 -9.49 13.28
C ASP A 364 -20.34 -7.98 13.63
N ALA A 365 -20.00 -7.15 12.64
CA ALA A 365 -19.89 -5.71 12.75
C ALA A 365 -21.26 -5.08 13.03
N SER A 366 -21.35 -4.33 14.14
CA SER A 366 -22.35 -3.27 14.23
C SER A 366 -22.08 -2.28 13.10
N TYR A 367 -23.04 -2.16 12.18
CA TYR A 367 -22.91 -1.33 10.99
C TYR A 367 -22.54 0.12 11.37
N GLY A 368 -21.40 0.60 10.86
CA GLY A 368 -20.80 1.91 11.20
C GLY A 368 -19.55 1.85 12.10
N ASP A 369 -19.11 0.68 12.56
CA ASP A 369 -17.86 0.54 13.33
C ASP A 369 -16.63 0.37 12.41
N ASP A 370 -16.02 1.49 12.04
CA ASP A 370 -14.86 1.54 11.15
C ASP A 370 -13.58 0.89 11.73
N ASN A 371 -13.54 0.56 13.03
CA ASN A 371 -12.39 -0.18 13.59
C ASN A 371 -12.22 -1.55 12.97
N ARG A 372 -13.32 -2.16 12.52
CA ARG A 372 -13.29 -3.56 12.10
C ARG A 372 -12.63 -3.76 10.74
N ARG A 373 -12.37 -2.67 9.99
CA ARG A 373 -11.49 -2.64 8.81
C ARG A 373 -10.11 -2.04 9.09
N ARG A 374 -9.82 -1.74 10.36
CA ARG A 374 -8.60 -1.09 10.86
C ARG A 374 -7.95 -1.98 11.94
N GLU A 375 -8.02 -3.30 11.78
CA GLU A 375 -7.53 -4.28 12.74
C GLU A 375 -5.98 -4.27 12.80
N ALA A 376 -5.37 -4.60 13.94
CA ALA A 376 -3.94 -4.43 14.12
C ALA A 376 -3.09 -5.56 13.50
N LEU A 377 -2.15 -5.24 12.62
CA LEU A 377 -1.45 -6.21 11.75
C LEU A 377 -0.56 -7.19 12.53
N TRP A 378 0.01 -6.79 13.66
CA TRP A 378 0.77 -7.70 14.52
C TRP A 378 -0.05 -8.88 15.04
N LYS A 379 -1.40 -8.78 15.06
CA LYS A 379 -2.29 -9.89 15.46
C LYS A 379 -2.36 -11.02 14.42
N VAL A 380 -1.94 -10.76 13.17
CA VAL A 380 -1.72 -11.78 12.12
C VAL A 380 -0.23 -12.07 11.87
N GLY A 381 0.66 -11.57 12.73
CA GLY A 381 2.05 -12.03 12.84
C GLY A 381 3.01 -11.69 11.71
N TYR A 382 2.63 -10.81 10.76
CA TYR A 382 3.47 -10.41 9.62
C TYR A 382 3.97 -11.59 8.77
N ASN A 383 3.13 -12.59 8.51
CA ASN A 383 3.52 -13.82 7.83
C ASN A 383 3.99 -13.58 6.38
N THR A 384 5.31 -13.60 6.15
CA THR A 384 5.92 -13.44 4.81
C THR A 384 5.69 -14.64 3.89
N GLU A 385 5.26 -15.79 4.42
CA GLU A 385 4.89 -16.96 3.62
C GLU A 385 3.41 -16.98 3.21
N HIS A 386 2.63 -15.94 3.56
CA HIS A 386 1.24 -15.85 3.15
C HIS A 386 1.11 -15.74 1.61
N PRO A 387 0.18 -16.46 0.95
CA PRO A 387 0.08 -16.46 -0.52
C PRO A 387 -0.21 -15.08 -1.14
N LEU A 388 -0.88 -14.17 -0.43
CA LEU A 388 -1.10 -12.80 -0.91
C LEU A 388 0.15 -11.92 -0.76
N TYR A 389 0.96 -12.10 0.29
CA TYR A 389 2.28 -11.46 0.45
C TYR A 389 3.21 -11.85 -0.71
N HIS A 390 3.38 -13.14 -0.98
CA HIS A 390 4.18 -13.64 -2.11
C HIS A 390 3.66 -13.19 -3.49
N PHE A 391 2.35 -13.00 -3.61
CA PHE A 391 1.71 -12.50 -4.84
C PHE A 391 2.00 -11.01 -5.06
N LEU A 392 1.74 -10.18 -4.04
CA LEU A 392 2.00 -8.75 -4.06
C LEU A 392 3.49 -8.45 -4.25
N ALA A 393 4.37 -9.12 -3.50
CA ALA A 393 5.81 -8.97 -3.64
C ALA A 393 6.29 -9.20 -5.09
N ARG A 394 5.75 -10.22 -5.78
CA ARG A 394 6.07 -10.47 -7.21
C ARG A 394 5.48 -9.41 -8.12
N LEU A 395 4.21 -9.10 -7.97
CA LEU A 395 3.48 -8.20 -8.86
C LEU A 395 3.98 -6.76 -8.74
N ASN A 396 4.34 -6.34 -7.53
CA ASN A 396 4.93 -5.05 -7.24
C ASN A 396 6.38 -4.96 -7.75
N LEU A 397 7.21 -6.02 -7.57
CA LEU A 397 8.54 -6.09 -8.20
C LEU A 397 8.48 -5.92 -9.73
N LEU A 398 7.48 -6.50 -10.40
CA LEU A 398 7.29 -6.24 -11.83
C LEU A 398 7.00 -4.75 -12.09
N ARG A 399 6.19 -4.09 -11.26
CA ARG A 399 5.91 -2.65 -11.42
C ARG A 399 7.14 -1.78 -11.16
N THR A 400 7.87 -1.98 -10.07
CA THR A 400 9.04 -1.16 -9.73
C THR A 400 10.22 -1.36 -10.69
N LEU A 401 10.30 -2.51 -11.38
CA LEU A 401 11.21 -2.75 -12.51
C LEU A 401 10.74 -2.11 -13.84
N GLY A 402 9.56 -1.47 -13.88
CA GLY A 402 9.04 -0.79 -15.07
C GLY A 402 8.38 -1.70 -16.11
N VAL A 403 7.94 -2.91 -15.73
CA VAL A 403 7.30 -3.87 -16.65
C VAL A 403 6.06 -3.32 -17.32
N PHE A 404 5.34 -2.46 -16.61
CA PHE A 404 4.09 -1.87 -17.08
C PHE A 404 4.29 -0.48 -17.69
N ASP A 405 5.53 -0.03 -17.89
CA ASP A 405 5.82 1.30 -18.42
C ASP A 405 5.21 1.50 -19.83
N GLY A 406 4.76 2.73 -20.08
CA GLY A 406 4.05 3.09 -21.31
C GLY A 406 2.53 2.93 -21.23
N ALA A 407 1.88 3.32 -22.33
CA ALA A 407 0.43 3.47 -22.42
C ALA A 407 -0.34 2.16 -22.16
N GLN A 408 -1.49 2.29 -21.52
CA GLN A 408 -2.48 1.21 -21.41
C GLN A 408 -3.37 1.22 -22.66
N ARG A 409 -3.55 0.05 -23.27
CA ARG A 409 -4.43 -0.12 -24.42
C ARG A 409 -5.37 -1.30 -24.19
N GLU A 410 -6.66 -1.04 -24.17
CA GLU A 410 -7.68 -2.08 -24.21
C GLU A 410 -7.50 -2.94 -25.47
N LEU A 411 -7.59 -4.26 -25.31
CA LEU A 411 -7.46 -5.23 -26.41
C LEU A 411 -8.77 -5.95 -26.64
N TRP A 412 -9.40 -6.46 -25.57
CA TRP A 412 -10.68 -7.14 -25.65
C TRP A 412 -11.37 -7.20 -24.29
N VAL A 413 -12.69 -7.02 -24.28
CA VAL A 413 -13.53 -7.12 -23.08
C VAL A 413 -14.63 -8.14 -23.33
N LEU A 414 -14.71 -9.12 -22.43
CA LEU A 414 -15.81 -10.07 -22.29
C LEU A 414 -16.53 -9.79 -20.97
N ASN A 415 -17.70 -10.39 -20.75
CA ASN A 415 -18.42 -10.21 -19.49
C ASN A 415 -17.58 -10.61 -18.28
N GLU A 416 -16.82 -11.70 -18.38
CA GLU A 416 -16.08 -12.24 -17.24
C GLU A 416 -14.55 -12.04 -17.32
N ILE A 417 -14.02 -11.48 -18.41
CA ILE A 417 -12.56 -11.42 -18.70
C ILE A 417 -12.19 -10.12 -19.42
N TYR A 418 -11.12 -9.46 -18.99
CA TYR A 418 -10.56 -8.24 -19.57
C TYR A 418 -9.11 -8.49 -20.01
N PHE A 419 -8.83 -8.28 -21.29
CA PHE A 419 -7.51 -8.28 -21.90
C PHE A 419 -7.08 -6.83 -22.21
N PHE A 420 -5.92 -6.40 -21.69
CA PHE A 420 -5.33 -5.10 -22.02
C PHE A 420 -3.79 -5.20 -22.12
N ALA A 421 -3.18 -4.28 -22.87
CA ALA A 421 -1.74 -4.15 -22.97
C ALA A 421 -1.20 -3.05 -22.05
N ARG A 422 0.06 -3.20 -21.64
CA ARG A 422 0.91 -2.11 -21.13
C ARG A 422 2.13 -2.00 -22.03
N GLY A 423 2.28 -0.85 -22.68
CA GLY A 423 3.16 -0.72 -23.85
C GLY A 423 2.80 -1.73 -24.94
N GLU A 424 3.77 -2.09 -25.79
CA GLU A 424 3.57 -3.10 -26.85
C GLU A 424 4.04 -4.51 -26.47
N ARG A 425 4.75 -4.69 -25.35
CA ARG A 425 5.40 -5.96 -24.97
C ARG A 425 4.69 -6.75 -23.87
N VAL A 426 3.75 -6.16 -23.14
CA VAL A 426 3.04 -6.83 -22.03
C VAL A 426 1.54 -6.89 -22.29
N LEU A 427 0.98 -8.08 -22.10
CA LEU A 427 -0.45 -8.40 -22.16
C LEU A 427 -0.90 -8.84 -20.75
N VAL A 428 -1.79 -8.07 -20.14
CA VAL A 428 -2.45 -8.40 -18.88
C VAL A 428 -3.79 -9.07 -19.17
N VAL A 429 -4.10 -10.11 -18.41
CA VAL A 429 -5.37 -10.83 -18.43
C VAL A 429 -5.91 -10.94 -17.01
N THR A 430 -7.04 -10.30 -16.75
CA THR A 430 -7.78 -10.40 -15.48
C THR A 430 -9.18 -10.93 -15.72
N ALA A 431 -9.71 -11.73 -14.81
CA ALA A 431 -11.03 -12.32 -14.87
C ALA A 431 -11.77 -12.24 -13.53
N ASN A 432 -13.11 -12.20 -13.56
CA ASN A 432 -13.96 -12.27 -12.37
C ASN A 432 -14.66 -13.63 -12.22
N ILE A 433 -14.15 -14.66 -12.91
CA ILE A 433 -14.75 -15.99 -12.99
C ILE A 433 -14.76 -16.76 -11.66
N GLY A 434 -13.95 -16.36 -10.68
CA GLY A 434 -13.77 -17.06 -9.41
C GLY A 434 -12.91 -18.32 -9.52
N ASP A 435 -12.73 -19.00 -8.38
CA ASP A 435 -11.88 -20.17 -8.24
C ASP A 435 -12.30 -21.34 -9.15
N GLY A 436 -11.35 -22.23 -9.46
CA GLY A 436 -11.59 -23.52 -10.12
C GLY A 436 -11.89 -23.47 -11.62
N ARG A 437 -12.67 -22.50 -12.11
CA ARG A 437 -13.01 -22.39 -13.53
C ARG A 437 -11.78 -22.12 -14.40
N SER A 438 -11.65 -22.85 -15.51
CA SER A 438 -10.55 -22.73 -16.47
C SER A 438 -11.08 -22.59 -17.89
N PHE A 439 -10.43 -21.76 -18.71
CA PHE A 439 -10.88 -21.38 -20.05
C PHE A 439 -9.71 -21.29 -21.02
N ASP A 440 -9.88 -21.86 -22.22
CA ASP A 440 -9.01 -21.62 -23.37
C ASP A 440 -9.64 -20.57 -24.28
N ILE A 441 -8.93 -19.46 -24.49
CA ILE A 441 -9.39 -18.32 -25.28
C ILE A 441 -8.33 -17.92 -26.30
N ASN A 442 -8.79 -17.71 -27.53
CA ASN A 442 -7.95 -17.26 -28.64
C ASN A 442 -8.22 -15.76 -28.82
N LEU A 443 -7.24 -14.89 -28.55
CA LEU A 443 -7.38 -13.46 -28.87
C LEU A 443 -7.50 -13.30 -30.39
N PRO A 444 -8.48 -12.52 -30.91
CA PRO A 444 -8.55 -12.16 -32.32
C PRO A 444 -7.23 -11.56 -32.80
N PRO A 445 -6.74 -11.85 -34.04
CA PRO A 445 -5.44 -11.38 -34.52
C PRO A 445 -5.21 -9.87 -34.40
N ASP A 446 -6.25 -9.07 -34.62
CA ASP A 446 -6.20 -7.61 -34.53
C ASP A 446 -6.07 -7.10 -33.09
N ASN A 447 -6.49 -7.90 -32.10
CA ASN A 447 -6.43 -7.58 -30.68
C ASN A 447 -5.08 -8.04 -30.05
N ILE A 448 -4.19 -8.68 -30.82
CA ILE A 448 -2.84 -9.06 -30.38
C ILE A 448 -1.90 -7.85 -30.48
N PRO A 449 -1.15 -7.46 -29.42
CA PRO A 449 -0.17 -6.36 -29.48
C PRO A 449 0.93 -6.63 -30.53
N GLN A 450 1.52 -5.58 -31.10
CA GLN A 450 2.38 -5.73 -32.27
C GLN A 450 3.62 -6.59 -31.97
N ALA A 451 4.24 -6.45 -30.80
CA ALA A 451 5.41 -7.26 -30.41
C ALA A 451 5.08 -8.75 -30.18
N PHE A 452 3.81 -9.14 -30.13
CA PHE A 452 3.39 -10.54 -30.07
C PHE A 452 3.17 -11.14 -31.47
N ARG A 453 2.97 -10.32 -32.51
CA ARG A 453 2.70 -10.81 -33.87
C ARG A 453 3.98 -11.36 -34.51
N GLY A 454 3.98 -12.65 -34.83
CA GLY A 454 5.15 -13.35 -35.38
C GLY A 454 6.22 -13.73 -34.34
N GLN A 455 6.04 -13.32 -33.08
CA GLN A 455 6.96 -13.70 -31.99
C GLN A 455 6.72 -15.15 -31.57
N ARG A 456 7.81 -15.85 -31.19
CA ARG A 456 7.75 -17.30 -30.87
C ARG A 456 7.65 -17.60 -29.39
N TYR A 457 8.21 -16.73 -28.55
CA TYR A 457 8.43 -17.00 -27.14
C TYR A 457 7.67 -16.00 -26.27
N PHE A 458 6.89 -16.53 -25.33
CA PHE A 458 6.05 -15.76 -24.43
C PHE A 458 6.15 -16.31 -23.02
N CYS A 459 6.32 -15.46 -22.02
CA CYS A 459 6.42 -15.85 -20.62
C CYS A 459 5.28 -15.25 -19.80
N ASP A 460 4.58 -16.07 -19.02
CA ASP A 460 3.67 -15.60 -17.97
C ASP A 460 4.48 -15.25 -16.71
N LEU A 461 4.65 -13.95 -16.49
CA LEU A 461 5.49 -13.39 -15.43
C LEU A 461 4.98 -13.74 -14.03
N LEU A 462 3.68 -13.98 -13.85
CA LEU A 462 3.12 -14.43 -12.57
C LEU A 462 3.48 -15.89 -12.25
N LYS A 463 3.80 -16.71 -13.26
CA LYS A 463 4.25 -18.11 -13.09
C LYS A 463 5.77 -18.26 -12.95
N LEU A 464 6.56 -17.19 -13.15
CA LEU A 464 8.00 -17.20 -12.94
C LEU A 464 8.38 -17.09 -11.46
N ARG A 465 9.57 -17.60 -11.11
CA ARG A 465 10.19 -17.44 -9.77
C ARG A 465 11.15 -16.24 -9.78
N GLY A 466 11.34 -15.57 -8.65
CA GLY A 466 12.06 -14.29 -8.52
C GLY A 466 13.40 -14.21 -9.28
N SER A 467 14.30 -15.17 -9.08
CA SER A 467 15.59 -15.22 -9.80
C SER A 467 15.47 -15.26 -11.31
N ALA A 468 14.45 -15.96 -11.84
CA ALA A 468 14.19 -16.01 -13.28
C ALA A 468 13.59 -14.69 -13.78
N VAL A 469 12.68 -14.08 -13.02
CA VAL A 469 12.13 -12.74 -13.32
C VAL A 469 13.27 -11.72 -13.46
N LEU A 470 14.17 -11.67 -12.48
CA LEU A 470 15.32 -10.75 -12.46
C LEU A 470 16.29 -11.00 -13.62
N ALA A 471 16.58 -12.27 -13.94
CA ALA A 471 17.45 -12.64 -15.07
C ALA A 471 16.88 -12.19 -16.44
N PHE A 472 15.56 -12.17 -16.61
CA PHE A 472 14.96 -11.63 -17.84
C PHE A 472 15.16 -10.12 -17.96
N PHE A 473 15.09 -9.35 -16.86
CA PHE A 473 15.32 -7.90 -16.91
C PHE A 473 16.78 -7.53 -17.15
N SER A 474 17.75 -8.27 -16.59
CA SER A 474 19.16 -8.07 -16.95
C SER A 474 19.41 -8.35 -18.44
N ASN A 475 18.73 -9.36 -19.01
CA ASN A 475 18.86 -9.69 -20.45
C ASN A 475 18.16 -8.65 -21.36
N ILE A 476 17.05 -8.05 -20.93
CA ILE A 476 16.39 -6.97 -21.66
C ILE A 476 17.25 -5.71 -21.65
N ASN A 477 17.83 -5.33 -20.52
CA ASN A 477 18.68 -4.14 -20.39
C ASN A 477 20.01 -4.28 -21.15
N ASN A 478 20.45 -5.50 -21.47
CA ASN A 478 21.59 -5.77 -22.35
C ASN A 478 21.25 -5.67 -23.85
N THR A 479 19.98 -5.51 -24.24
CA THR A 479 19.64 -5.05 -25.60
C THR A 479 19.68 -3.52 -25.64
N PRO A 480 20.43 -2.89 -26.56
CA PRO A 480 20.75 -1.46 -26.46
C PRO A 480 19.54 -0.56 -26.74
N ILE A 481 18.81 -0.23 -25.68
CA ILE A 481 17.96 0.96 -25.56
C ILE A 481 18.79 2.02 -24.83
N SER A 482 18.84 3.24 -25.35
CA SER A 482 19.91 4.19 -25.04
C SER A 482 19.71 5.03 -23.77
N THR A 483 20.09 4.51 -22.60
CA THR A 483 20.49 5.29 -21.38
C THR A 483 21.25 4.41 -20.36
N PRO A 484 21.99 4.98 -19.37
CA PRO A 484 22.92 4.24 -18.49
C PRO A 484 22.28 3.60 -17.23
N PRO A 485 23.00 2.73 -16.48
CA PRO A 485 22.38 1.67 -15.66
C PRO A 485 22.50 1.79 -14.12
N ALA A 486 21.71 0.98 -13.41
CA ALA A 486 21.86 0.58 -11.99
C ALA A 486 21.51 -0.92 -11.82
N ALA A 487 21.92 -1.60 -10.74
CA ALA A 487 21.75 -3.06 -10.56
C ALA A 487 21.81 -3.56 -9.10
N PHE A 488 21.02 -4.61 -8.76
CA PHE A 488 21.26 -5.80 -7.90
C PHE A 488 19.94 -6.35 -7.27
N LEU A 489 19.71 -7.69 -7.24
CA LEU A 489 18.67 -8.36 -6.39
C LEU A 489 18.65 -9.92 -6.47
N GLN A 490 18.10 -10.61 -5.44
CA GLN A 490 17.61 -12.02 -5.34
C GLN A 490 17.15 -12.36 -3.88
N THR A 491 16.61 -13.50 -3.37
CA THR A 491 16.27 -14.93 -3.73
C THR A 491 15.31 -15.50 -2.63
N SER A 492 14.56 -16.64 -2.67
CA SER A 492 13.63 -17.22 -3.68
C SER A 492 12.86 -18.51 -3.19
N SER A 493 11.51 -18.51 -3.14
CA SER A 493 10.56 -19.68 -3.01
C SER A 493 10.50 -20.44 -1.65
N ALA A 494 9.46 -21.22 -1.26
CA ALA A 494 8.49 -22.12 -1.97
C ALA A 494 7.37 -22.65 -0.98
N VAL A 495 6.24 -23.38 -1.26
CA VAL A 495 5.50 -23.88 -2.47
C VAL A 495 4.18 -24.67 -2.11
N ARG A 496 3.07 -24.52 -2.89
CA ARG A 496 1.86 -25.42 -3.10
C ARG A 496 0.75 -25.60 -2.02
N GLU A 497 -0.58 -25.54 -2.33
CA GLU A 497 -1.54 -26.34 -3.19
C GLU A 497 -2.06 -27.64 -2.52
N ALA A 498 -3.35 -28.09 -2.53
CA ALA A 498 -4.55 -27.71 -3.32
C ALA A 498 -5.94 -28.26 -2.79
N THR A 499 -7.07 -27.70 -3.29
CA THR A 499 -8.42 -28.32 -3.60
C THR A 499 -9.34 -28.85 -2.45
N TRP A 500 -10.69 -28.93 -2.53
CA TRP A 500 -11.70 -28.71 -3.61
C TRP A 500 -13.14 -28.33 -3.11
N GLU A 501 -14.05 -28.07 -4.07
CA GLU A 501 -15.52 -27.77 -4.10
C GLU A 501 -16.50 -28.18 -2.96
N GLY A 502 -17.73 -27.62 -2.87
CA GLY A 502 -18.39 -26.57 -3.69
C GLY A 502 -19.95 -26.51 -3.57
N GLN A 503 -20.59 -25.68 -4.42
CA GLN A 503 -22.05 -25.39 -4.55
C GLN A 503 -22.73 -24.60 -3.39
N ALA A 504 -23.88 -23.92 -3.56
CA ALA A 504 -24.31 -22.83 -4.48
C ALA A 504 -25.85 -22.61 -4.34
N LEU A 505 -26.34 -21.37 -4.13
CA LEU A 505 -27.77 -21.00 -4.31
C LEU A 505 -28.01 -19.47 -4.39
N THR A 506 -29.24 -19.04 -4.68
CA THR A 506 -29.58 -17.83 -5.46
C THR A 506 -30.14 -16.60 -4.72
N THR A 507 -29.58 -15.43 -5.06
CA THR A 507 -30.23 -14.11 -5.36
C THR A 507 -31.10 -13.34 -4.34
N ASN A 508 -30.82 -12.02 -4.29
CA ASN A 508 -31.71 -10.87 -4.05
C ASN A 508 -32.60 -10.84 -2.78
N GLU A 509 -32.24 -9.94 -1.84
CA GLU A 509 -32.96 -8.65 -1.69
C GLU A 509 -32.16 -7.66 -0.81
N THR A 510 -32.79 -6.55 -0.38
CA THR A 510 -32.34 -5.64 0.70
C THR A 510 -31.10 -4.76 0.44
N LYS A 511 -31.30 -3.64 -0.29
CA LYS A 511 -30.49 -2.42 -0.07
C LYS A 511 -31.31 -1.13 -0.01
N ARG A 512 -32.47 -1.20 0.67
CA ARG A 512 -33.39 -0.06 0.90
C ARG A 512 -33.32 0.53 2.33
N ASP A 513 -32.62 -0.13 3.24
CA ASP A 513 -32.55 0.22 4.68
C ASP A 513 -31.29 1.04 5.09
N TYR A 514 -30.39 1.32 4.15
CA TYR A 514 -29.03 1.85 4.40
C TYR A 514 -28.97 3.30 4.94
N MET A 515 -30.10 4.03 5.07
CA MET A 515 -30.06 5.49 5.28
C MET A 515 -31.18 6.11 6.14
N LEU A 516 -31.97 5.33 6.90
CA LEU A 516 -33.03 5.87 7.76
C LEU A 516 -33.22 5.10 9.09
N ARG A 517 -32.41 5.42 10.13
CA ARG A 517 -32.75 5.21 11.56
C ARG A 517 -31.68 5.76 12.55
N THR A 518 -31.55 7.08 12.65
CA THR A 518 -30.81 7.73 13.76
C THR A 518 -31.59 8.91 14.34
N ILE A 519 -32.86 8.68 14.71
CA ILE A 519 -33.70 9.65 15.44
C ILE A 519 -34.27 8.98 16.70
N ALA A 520 -33.47 8.97 17.76
CA ALA A 520 -33.87 8.72 19.15
C ALA A 520 -32.81 9.32 20.09
N VAL A 521 -33.18 9.62 21.34
CA VAL A 521 -32.28 10.13 22.40
C VAL A 521 -31.68 11.53 22.15
N ALA A 522 -32.54 12.53 21.93
CA ALA A 522 -32.24 13.95 22.19
C ALA A 522 -33.53 14.80 22.28
N LYS A 523 -34.36 14.58 23.30
CA LYS A 523 -35.50 15.47 23.63
C LYS A 523 -35.58 15.74 25.13
N GLY A 524 -34.73 16.67 25.56
CA GLY A 524 -34.95 17.50 26.74
C GLY A 524 -35.40 18.90 26.32
N GLU A 525 -36.32 19.44 27.10
CA GLU A 525 -36.83 20.82 27.17
C GLU A 525 -35.78 21.95 26.96
N SER A 526 -36.10 23.17 26.50
CA SER A 526 -37.36 23.77 25.99
C SER A 526 -37.08 25.15 25.33
N MET A 527 -38.13 25.99 25.18
CA MET A 527 -38.15 27.42 24.81
C MET A 527 -38.00 27.83 23.33
N ALA A 528 -39.16 28.08 22.72
CA ALA A 528 -39.43 29.24 21.86
C ALA A 528 -39.52 30.52 22.73
N SER A 529 -39.46 31.77 22.25
CA SER A 529 -39.27 32.35 20.89
C SER A 529 -38.95 33.86 20.97
N GLN A 530 -38.32 34.39 19.91
CA GLN A 530 -38.46 35.74 19.33
C GLN A 530 -38.86 36.96 20.21
N SER A 531 -38.04 38.02 20.18
CA SER A 531 -38.43 39.33 19.61
C SER A 531 -37.21 40.25 19.36
N GLU A 532 -37.32 41.08 18.31
CA GLU A 532 -37.05 42.55 18.21
C GLU A 532 -35.84 43.22 18.92
N SER A 533 -35.27 44.34 18.44
CA SER A 533 -35.27 45.05 17.14
C SER A 533 -34.20 46.17 17.17
N GLU A 534 -33.86 46.74 16.00
CA GLU A 534 -33.11 48.01 15.83
C GLU A 534 -31.64 48.06 16.38
N GLY A 535 -30.76 48.98 15.97
CA GLY A 535 -30.85 49.93 14.85
C GLY A 535 -30.11 51.25 15.07
N SER A 536 -28.79 51.30 14.83
CA SER A 536 -28.03 52.55 14.57
C SER A 536 -26.56 52.27 14.17
N ALA A 537 -25.89 53.27 13.60
CA ALA A 537 -24.47 53.24 13.24
C ALA A 537 -23.78 54.51 13.75
N PHE A 538 -22.46 54.48 14.03
CA PHE A 538 -21.54 55.62 13.83
C PHE A 538 -20.06 55.23 14.05
N GLU A 539 -19.30 55.18 12.95
CA GLU A 539 -17.90 55.63 12.76
C GLU A 539 -16.71 55.17 13.67
N PRO A 540 -15.44 55.33 13.21
CA PRO A 540 -14.34 54.44 13.63
C PRO A 540 -13.38 55.05 14.67
N PHE A 541 -12.63 54.16 15.34
CA PHE A 541 -11.45 54.52 16.13
C PHE A 541 -10.16 53.95 15.53
N LEU A 542 -9.19 54.83 15.28
CA LEU A 542 -7.80 54.48 14.95
C LEU A 542 -6.97 54.27 16.23
N PRO A 543 -5.90 53.46 16.19
CA PRO A 543 -5.22 53.00 17.40
C PRO A 543 -4.15 53.97 17.92
N PRO A 544 -3.90 54.01 19.25
CA PRO A 544 -2.73 54.65 19.82
C PRO A 544 -1.49 53.77 19.62
N SER A 545 -0.42 54.34 19.05
CA SER A 545 0.87 53.65 18.92
C SER A 545 1.73 53.83 20.17
N GLN A 546 2.46 52.79 20.58
CA GLN A 546 3.68 52.91 21.38
C GLN A 546 4.78 51.95 20.87
N LYS A 547 6.02 52.25 21.27
CA LYS A 547 7.26 51.80 20.59
C LYS A 547 7.97 50.63 21.33
N PRO A 548 8.87 49.90 20.64
CA PRO A 548 9.44 48.65 21.15
C PRO A 548 10.46 48.86 22.27
N ARG A 549 10.75 47.79 23.03
CA ARG A 549 11.91 47.70 23.93
C ARG A 549 12.94 46.72 23.38
N ASN A 550 14.14 47.23 23.11
CA ASN A 550 15.33 46.40 22.95
C ASN A 550 15.84 45.96 24.33
N HIS A 551 16.17 44.68 24.48
CA HIS A 551 17.16 44.20 25.45
C HIS A 551 18.00 43.14 24.73
N THR A 552 19.16 43.54 24.20
CA THR A 552 20.49 43.46 24.86
C THR A 552 21.04 42.03 24.92
N ARG A 553 21.92 41.76 23.95
CA ARG A 553 22.82 40.60 23.82
C ARG A 553 23.88 40.65 24.92
N GLU A 554 24.06 39.55 25.64
CA GLU A 554 25.27 39.28 26.42
C GLU A 554 25.98 38.05 25.85
N GLU A 555 27.31 38.09 25.87
CA GLU A 555 28.19 37.06 25.31
C GLU A 555 29.00 36.45 26.46
N LEU A 556 29.18 35.13 26.45
CA LEU A 556 30.09 34.44 27.37
C LEU A 556 31.09 33.61 26.57
N VAL A 557 32.37 33.70 26.97
CA VAL A 557 33.50 33.46 26.08
C VAL A 557 34.31 32.23 26.51
N ARG A 558 34.51 31.32 25.55
CA ARG A 558 35.61 30.33 25.36
C ARG A 558 36.19 29.56 26.57
N ALA A 559 36.37 28.26 26.31
CA ALA A 559 37.60 27.57 26.66
C ALA A 559 38.14 26.81 25.43
N GLU A 560 39.45 26.84 25.21
CA GLU A 560 40.22 26.30 24.07
C GLU A 560 41.57 25.80 24.63
N THR A 561 42.30 24.79 24.14
CA THR A 561 42.21 23.88 22.96
C THR A 561 42.80 22.49 23.42
N PRO A 562 43.36 21.51 22.64
CA PRO A 562 43.68 21.42 21.20
C PRO A 562 43.28 20.11 20.46
N LEU A 563 43.55 20.11 19.14
CA LEU A 563 43.60 18.94 18.23
C LEU A 563 44.99 18.23 18.40
N ALA A 564 45.38 17.09 17.79
CA ALA A 564 44.91 16.20 16.69
C ALA A 564 45.58 14.79 16.90
N PRO A 565 45.65 13.79 15.98
CA PRO A 565 45.36 13.76 14.53
C PRO A 565 44.56 12.54 13.98
N PHE A 566 44.35 12.53 12.65
CA PHE A 566 43.76 11.44 11.84
C PHE A 566 44.67 10.22 11.65
N VAL A 567 44.08 9.03 11.49
CA VAL A 567 44.53 7.95 10.57
C VAL A 567 43.30 7.27 9.92
N ASN A 568 43.41 6.87 8.65
CA ASN A 568 42.46 6.06 7.88
C ASN A 568 43.27 4.96 7.15
N PRO A 569 42.78 3.72 7.03
CA PRO A 569 42.69 3.17 5.66
C PRO A 569 41.51 2.21 5.37
N LEU A 570 40.99 2.31 4.14
CA LEU A 570 40.37 1.20 3.41
C LEU A 570 41.45 0.42 2.63
N ALA A 571 41.37 -0.92 2.59
CA ALA A 571 41.73 -1.74 1.41
C ALA A 571 41.50 -3.25 1.67
N CYS A 572 41.04 -3.98 0.66
CA CYS A 572 41.01 -5.45 0.63
C CYS A 572 42.15 -6.00 -0.24
N VAL A 573 42.59 -7.24 0.01
CA VAL A 573 43.45 -8.03 -0.91
C VAL A 573 42.91 -9.45 -1.00
N GLY A 574 42.98 -10.06 -2.19
CA GLY A 574 42.45 -11.38 -2.52
C GLY A 574 43.42 -12.56 -2.30
N PRO A 575 43.07 -13.75 -2.83
CA PRO A 575 43.77 -15.01 -2.55
C PRO A 575 44.94 -15.29 -3.50
N ASP A 576 45.85 -16.20 -3.11
CA ASP A 576 46.06 -17.46 -3.86
C ASP A 576 46.90 -18.52 -3.11
N GLU A 577 46.85 -19.76 -3.61
CA GLU A 577 47.70 -20.95 -3.37
C GLU A 577 48.29 -21.29 -1.97
N LEU A 578 48.00 -22.50 -1.46
CA LEU A 578 49.04 -23.55 -1.23
C LEU A 578 48.50 -24.96 -0.84
N LYS A 579 48.45 -25.84 -1.86
CA LYS A 579 48.70 -27.31 -1.87
C LYS A 579 47.92 -28.30 -0.97
N LEU A 580 47.24 -29.23 -1.65
CA LEU A 580 46.93 -30.61 -1.22
C LEU A 580 48.22 -31.44 -0.97
N PRO A 581 48.16 -32.55 -0.21
CA PRO A 581 47.98 -33.87 -0.88
C PRO A 581 47.18 -34.95 -0.11
N CYS A 582 46.43 -35.74 -0.89
CA CYS A 582 46.09 -37.18 -0.73
C CYS A 582 45.36 -37.73 0.53
N GLY A 583 44.41 -38.65 0.29
CA GLY A 583 43.75 -39.50 1.31
C GLY A 583 44.50 -40.82 1.61
N PRO A 584 43.84 -41.93 2.06
CA PRO A 584 42.48 -42.35 1.68
C PRO A 584 41.53 -42.78 2.84
N SER A 585 40.28 -43.13 2.51
CA SER A 585 39.34 -43.88 3.36
C SER A 585 39.74 -45.37 3.42
N PRO A 586 39.46 -46.11 4.53
CA PRO A 586 38.12 -46.61 4.89
C PRO A 586 37.82 -46.39 6.39
N GLY A 587 36.79 -46.93 7.08
CA GLY A 587 35.67 -47.81 6.74
C GLY A 587 34.89 -48.19 8.02
N GLU A 588 33.70 -48.76 7.83
CA GLU A 588 32.66 -49.18 8.80
C GLU A 588 33.01 -49.57 10.28
N ALA A 589 32.05 -49.22 11.16
CA ALA A 589 31.52 -50.02 12.30
C ALA A 589 32.13 -49.97 13.74
N SER A 590 31.24 -50.30 14.68
CA SER A 590 31.42 -50.72 16.10
C SER A 590 31.87 -49.71 17.19
N GLN A 591 30.90 -49.31 18.03
CA GLN A 591 31.01 -49.36 19.50
C GLN A 591 31.10 -50.83 19.98
N PRO A 592 31.61 -51.19 21.20
CA PRO A 592 31.47 -50.49 22.50
C PRO A 592 32.85 -50.36 23.24
N SER A 593 32.98 -50.08 24.55
CA SER A 593 32.04 -49.97 25.67
C SER A 593 32.47 -48.96 26.75
N ALA A 594 31.54 -48.73 27.69
CA ALA A 594 31.76 -48.26 29.06
C ALA A 594 32.89 -49.02 29.81
N ASP A 595 33.45 -48.55 30.95
CA ASP A 595 32.89 -47.63 31.96
C ASP A 595 33.96 -46.74 32.65
N ALA A 596 33.55 -45.56 33.14
CA ALA A 596 34.35 -44.70 34.03
C ALA A 596 33.52 -43.74 34.91
N CYS A 597 32.59 -44.30 35.69
CA CYS A 597 32.03 -43.82 36.97
C CYS A 597 31.84 -42.30 37.30
N MET A 598 30.62 -42.00 37.78
CA MET A 598 30.29 -41.07 38.89
C MET A 598 30.13 -39.56 38.62
N ALA A 599 28.99 -39.20 38.01
CA ALA A 599 28.15 -38.08 38.43
C ALA A 599 26.66 -38.45 38.21
N ALA A 600 25.72 -37.88 38.98
CA ALA A 600 24.31 -38.31 39.00
C ALA A 600 23.31 -37.17 38.76
N GLY A 601 22.14 -37.48 38.19
CA GLY A 601 20.95 -36.61 38.20
C GLY A 601 20.23 -36.45 36.85
N CYS A 602 19.02 -37.02 36.73
CA CYS A 602 18.04 -36.74 35.67
C CYS A 602 17.57 -35.27 35.74
N CYS A 603 17.32 -34.49 34.66
CA CYS A 603 16.59 -34.69 33.39
C CYS A 603 15.09 -34.27 33.43
N PHE A 604 14.81 -33.16 32.72
CA PHE A 604 13.58 -32.71 32.02
C PHE A 604 12.21 -33.37 32.25
N GLY A 605 11.15 -32.54 32.33
CA GLY A 605 9.82 -32.91 31.82
C GLY A 605 8.61 -32.06 32.27
N LEU A 606 8.11 -31.19 31.37
CA LEU A 606 6.73 -30.62 31.34
C LEU A 606 6.19 -29.92 32.62
N PRO A 607 4.96 -29.37 32.52
CA PRO A 607 3.90 -29.89 33.39
C PRO A 607 2.60 -30.22 32.62
N LEU A 608 2.16 -31.48 32.72
CA LEU A 608 0.79 -31.90 32.40
C LEU A 608 0.34 -33.00 33.38
N ASN A 609 -0.63 -32.63 34.20
CA ASN A 609 -1.54 -33.54 34.90
C ASN A 609 -2.66 -33.93 33.89
N ASP A 610 -3.31 -35.10 33.92
CA ASP A 610 -3.24 -36.22 34.88
C ASP A 610 -3.98 -37.49 34.38
N TRP A 611 -3.80 -38.62 35.08
CA TRP A 611 -4.61 -39.86 35.16
C TRP A 611 -4.83 -40.86 33.96
N ASP A 612 -4.69 -42.14 34.34
CA ASP A 612 -5.40 -43.37 33.89
C ASP A 612 -4.97 -44.29 32.70
N PHE A 613 -4.02 -45.19 33.01
CA PHE A 613 -4.20 -46.65 33.15
C PHE A 613 -4.67 -47.58 31.98
N VAL A 614 -3.68 -48.31 31.43
CA VAL A 614 -3.58 -49.79 31.30
C VAL A 614 -4.41 -50.56 30.23
N PRO A 615 -3.85 -51.62 29.58
CA PRO A 615 -4.40 -52.20 28.34
C PRO A 615 -4.88 -53.67 28.47
N TYR A 616 -5.41 -54.24 27.38
CA TYR A 616 -5.57 -55.70 27.20
C TYR A 616 -5.19 -56.18 25.79
N CYS A 617 -4.54 -57.35 25.74
CA CYS A 617 -4.26 -58.11 24.51
C CYS A 617 -5.39 -59.13 24.24
N PHE A 618 -5.55 -59.60 23.00
CA PHE A 618 -5.56 -61.04 22.66
C PHE A 618 -5.63 -61.29 21.14
N HIS A 619 -5.05 -62.42 20.71
CA HIS A 619 -5.21 -63.04 19.39
C HIS A 619 -6.03 -64.33 19.58
N PRO A 620 -6.78 -64.84 18.57
CA PRO A 620 -6.28 -66.09 17.94
C PRO A 620 -6.75 -66.41 16.49
N MET A 621 -5.88 -67.17 15.80
CA MET A 621 -6.16 -68.30 14.87
C MET A 621 -6.86 -68.10 13.50
N VAL A 622 -6.77 -69.16 12.68
CA VAL A 622 -6.98 -69.26 11.21
C VAL A 622 -8.07 -70.31 10.89
N PRO A 623 -8.55 -70.46 9.63
CA PRO A 623 -8.09 -71.62 8.83
C PRO A 623 -7.99 -71.45 7.28
N SER A 624 -6.79 -71.72 6.75
CA SER A 624 -6.36 -72.45 5.52
C SER A 624 -7.21 -72.67 4.23
N LEU A 625 -6.47 -73.00 3.13
CA LEU A 625 -6.83 -73.59 1.79
C LEU A 625 -7.05 -72.53 0.66
N ILE A 626 -6.68 -72.70 -0.64
CA ILE A 626 -6.25 -73.84 -1.52
C ILE A 626 -5.01 -73.45 -2.41
N ASN A 627 -4.34 -74.44 -3.04
CA ASN A 627 -3.13 -74.36 -3.92
C ASN A 627 -3.33 -73.85 -5.38
N ALA A 628 -2.19 -73.74 -6.12
CA ALA A 628 -1.95 -73.95 -7.58
C ALA A 628 -1.44 -72.69 -8.40
N PRO A 629 -0.92 -72.80 -9.66
CA PRO A 629 0.38 -72.21 -10.04
C PRO A 629 0.36 -71.11 -11.15
N PRO A 630 1.49 -70.43 -11.43
CA PRO A 630 1.52 -69.22 -12.27
C PRO A 630 1.89 -69.41 -13.75
N PRO A 631 1.23 -68.68 -14.68
CA PRO A 631 1.75 -68.36 -16.01
C PRO A 631 1.73 -66.81 -16.26
N PRO A 632 1.93 -66.27 -17.48
CA PRO A 632 3.22 -65.69 -17.87
C PRO A 632 3.22 -64.18 -18.15
N ARG A 633 4.41 -63.56 -18.20
CA ARG A 633 4.58 -62.14 -18.58
C ARG A 633 4.27 -61.89 -20.07
N PRO A 634 3.41 -60.93 -20.45
CA PRO A 634 3.27 -60.49 -21.83
C PRO A 634 4.37 -59.48 -22.22
N ARG A 635 4.95 -59.63 -23.42
CA ARG A 635 5.65 -58.56 -24.14
C ARG A 635 4.69 -57.91 -25.14
N ARG A 636 4.68 -56.58 -25.29
CA ARG A 636 4.32 -55.91 -26.56
C ARG A 636 4.80 -54.46 -26.68
N ASN A 637 5.38 -54.19 -27.85
CA ASN A 637 5.48 -52.95 -28.65
C ASN A 637 5.88 -51.59 -28.01
N PRO A 638 6.93 -50.92 -28.53
CA PRO A 638 7.21 -49.51 -28.28
C PRO A 638 6.54 -48.60 -29.32
N THR A 639 5.40 -48.00 -28.99
CA THR A 639 4.81 -46.86 -29.72
C THR A 639 4.36 -45.79 -28.72
N GLN A 640 4.27 -44.53 -29.18
CA GLN A 640 4.01 -43.32 -28.38
C GLN A 640 5.14 -42.91 -27.39
N ARG A 641 6.19 -42.27 -27.93
CA ARG A 641 6.80 -41.11 -27.26
C ARG A 641 6.42 -39.86 -28.05
N GLY A 642 5.41 -39.13 -27.58
CA GLY A 642 4.87 -37.96 -28.30
C GLY A 642 4.29 -36.85 -27.41
N HIS A 643 4.32 -36.99 -26.08
CA HIS A 643 3.76 -36.00 -25.16
C HIS A 643 4.75 -35.63 -24.04
N ARG A 644 5.36 -34.45 -24.18
CA ARG A 644 5.85 -33.60 -23.09
C ARG A 644 5.66 -32.12 -23.46
N VAL A 645 4.40 -31.70 -23.62
CA VAL A 645 4.07 -30.26 -23.48
C VAL A 645 4.12 -29.94 -21.99
N GLY A 646 5.34 -29.74 -21.47
CA GLY A 646 5.51 -29.26 -20.10
C GLY A 646 4.96 -27.85 -20.00
N GLN A 647 4.10 -27.59 -19.02
CA GLN A 647 3.62 -26.24 -18.71
C GLN A 647 4.72 -25.40 -18.06
N GLY A 648 5.73 -25.02 -18.84
CA GLY A 648 6.65 -23.96 -18.47
C GLY A 648 5.93 -22.62 -18.39
N ALA A 649 6.41 -21.73 -17.53
CA ALA A 649 5.94 -20.34 -17.49
C ALA A 649 6.18 -19.64 -18.84
N CYS A 650 7.26 -20.01 -19.54
CA CYS A 650 7.51 -19.64 -20.92
C CYS A 650 7.07 -20.73 -21.90
N ARG A 651 6.37 -20.34 -22.96
CA ARG A 651 5.91 -21.20 -24.06
C ARG A 651 6.59 -20.82 -25.38
N GLU A 652 6.83 -21.83 -26.23
CA GLU A 652 7.23 -21.66 -27.62
C GLU A 652 6.05 -22.00 -28.53
N MET A 653 5.67 -21.09 -29.44
CA MET A 653 4.67 -21.34 -30.47
C MET A 653 5.24 -22.25 -31.58
N PRO A 654 4.56 -23.33 -31.98
CA PRO A 654 4.94 -24.11 -33.14
C PRO A 654 4.97 -23.26 -34.43
N HIS A 655 5.92 -23.57 -35.32
CA HIS A 655 6.00 -22.96 -36.64
C HIS A 655 4.67 -23.11 -37.42
N GLY A 656 4.09 -21.99 -37.87
CA GLY A 656 3.04 -21.97 -38.90
C GLY A 656 1.60 -21.81 -38.44
N VAL A 657 1.30 -21.64 -37.14
CA VAL A 657 -0.07 -21.36 -36.68
C VAL A 657 -0.46 -19.91 -36.98
N SER A 658 -1.20 -19.70 -38.06
CA SER A 658 -1.59 -18.37 -38.56
C SER A 658 -2.89 -17.82 -37.94
N GLY A 659 -3.17 -18.09 -36.65
CA GLY A 659 -4.48 -17.79 -36.06
C GLY A 659 -4.52 -17.71 -34.54
N GLY A 660 -4.34 -16.50 -34.00
CA GLY A 660 -4.67 -16.15 -32.61
C GLY A 660 -3.54 -16.35 -31.59
N PHE A 661 -3.66 -15.65 -30.46
CA PHE A 661 -2.84 -15.90 -29.27
C PHE A 661 -3.67 -16.71 -28.26
N HIS A 662 -3.23 -17.94 -27.97
CA HIS A 662 -3.95 -18.89 -27.13
C HIS A 662 -3.64 -18.68 -25.63
N VAL A 663 -4.56 -18.08 -24.90
CA VAL A 663 -4.51 -17.91 -23.44
C VAL A 663 -5.30 -19.02 -22.78
N HIS A 664 -4.64 -19.81 -21.93
CA HIS A 664 -5.27 -20.79 -21.06
C HIS A 664 -5.36 -20.21 -19.65
N ILE A 665 -6.50 -19.62 -19.29
CA ILE A 665 -6.78 -19.15 -17.94
C ILE A 665 -7.05 -20.38 -17.07
N LYS A 666 -6.19 -20.64 -16.07
CA LYS A 666 -6.28 -21.82 -15.21
C LYS A 666 -6.81 -21.41 -13.83
N GLY A 667 -7.93 -22.00 -13.42
CA GLY A 667 -8.47 -21.88 -12.06
C GLY A 667 -8.76 -20.43 -11.62
N GLY A 668 -9.26 -19.59 -12.52
CA GLY A 668 -9.54 -18.18 -12.25
C GLY A 668 -8.34 -17.23 -12.24
N MET A 669 -7.11 -17.74 -12.20
CA MET A 669 -5.92 -16.93 -11.90
C MET A 669 -5.61 -15.86 -12.98
N PRO A 670 -5.22 -14.64 -12.57
CA PRO A 670 -4.74 -13.60 -13.49
C PRO A 670 -3.45 -14.05 -14.19
N GLN A 671 -3.14 -13.45 -15.34
CA GLN A 671 -1.93 -13.76 -16.12
C GLN A 671 -1.31 -12.48 -16.69
N ILE A 672 0.02 -12.44 -16.73
CA ILE A 672 0.78 -11.32 -17.28
C ILE A 672 1.78 -11.88 -18.27
N TRP A 673 1.41 -11.87 -19.55
CA TRP A 673 2.25 -12.38 -20.62
C TRP A 673 3.19 -11.29 -21.13
N MET A 674 4.47 -11.62 -21.31
CA MET A 674 5.45 -10.76 -22.00
C MET A 674 5.96 -11.44 -23.28
N ALA A 675 6.07 -10.68 -24.36
CA ALA A 675 6.70 -11.10 -25.61
C ALA A 675 8.23 -10.99 -25.52
N MET A 676 8.94 -12.11 -25.69
CA MET A 676 10.37 -12.22 -25.42
C MET A 676 11.21 -12.26 -26.71
N PRO A 677 12.25 -11.41 -26.87
CA PRO A 677 13.22 -11.52 -27.96
C PRO A 677 13.86 -12.91 -28.09
N ARG A 678 14.30 -13.27 -29.30
CA ARG A 678 14.78 -14.63 -29.59
C ARG A 678 15.99 -15.03 -28.75
N GLU A 679 16.96 -14.13 -28.53
CA GLU A 679 18.12 -14.42 -27.68
C GLU A 679 17.71 -14.64 -26.21
N ALA A 680 16.90 -13.73 -25.65
CA ALA A 680 16.48 -13.75 -24.24
C ALA A 680 15.60 -14.95 -23.85
N ALA A 681 14.98 -15.64 -24.82
CA ALA A 681 14.16 -16.83 -24.59
C ALA A 681 14.95 -18.15 -24.60
N VAL A 682 16.21 -18.14 -25.07
CA VAL A 682 17.05 -19.35 -25.20
C VAL A 682 17.95 -19.55 -23.97
N SER A 683 18.27 -18.49 -23.23
CA SER A 683 18.84 -18.59 -21.87
C SER A 683 17.78 -19.14 -20.89
N LYS A 684 17.93 -20.40 -20.48
CA LYS A 684 17.08 -21.12 -19.52
C LYS A 684 17.89 -21.60 -18.32
#